data_AF-A0A553HPX6-F1
#
_entry.id   AF-A0A553HPX6-F1
#
_cell.length_a   1.000
_cell.length_b   1.000
_cell.length_c   1.000
_cell.angle_alpha   90.00
_cell.angle_beta   90.00
_cell.angle_gamma   90.00
#
_symmetry.space_group_name_H-M   'P 1'
#
loop_
_entity.id
_entity.type
_entity.pdbx_description
1 polymer ?
#
loop_
_entity_poly.entity_id
_entity_poly.type
_entity_poly.pdbx_seq_one_letter_code
_entity_poly.pdbx_strand_id
1 'polypeptide(L)'
;MPSLPRLAAVMSTLVAGITAMKAYVHDSSFTPDVVLSVTRQNISVAGIERYSTLVNNSTPAPELRIPENKVIWIRVHNDMNDANVTMHWHGLTQYAYPFSDGTPLASQWPIPPHHFFDYELKTANGTAGTYFYHAHVGFQALTATGPLIVESADPPPYKYDDERVVFLQELFNKTDTEAEEGLEATPLIWTGEPQSWLINGKGISSYGIVDPSTAALSIIDVEPQKTYRFRFVAGTALSYASFGFENHTNLQVIEADGHYTKQYPVDFLQMGTGQRFSALLTTKTCAQLKTLGKLDYYMQIESRDRNSVVTNYAIIRYDGSKCSPAINGSKAHVPTNANPSTKPITLPPTVNGYLDYKLQPLEPNNFPTAAEVTRRIVINVQQVVDKFYLWEDNGVAWTEDGSDPLNHTTPYKPYLVALYQNQTAYLPDYAGAVANGGLDPKTKTYPAKLGEVLEIVLQNVGAITYDGSPGGALDTHPWHMHGKHYYDAGAGEGKYDPSVAEAKLKGTTPVKRDTTMLFRYNATTAANEVRGWRAWRVRVEAAGVWMVHCHILQHMVQGMQTPFIFGDTKDIVKVGIPEVQGYLTYGGDVTLSHARIALSSARDKQRAVQVSEGDERIFYWTSTIDLIAYLDHRLSECLKDADKIAGFRKYRSGIVFQMPKAWWSDSSRKSNGYFGCRVATSHIDTWAYFEIKQLEQGAQYHWYKLNVFIRWDRSTHQTVVLAFDTLPVIASRFMELLVTPDRDSLRHPFWFYPHLLSEVARIQESAVWAIRDQVRAVEKQIIPKGRPDPDYRHLHDIARHAIHVSETLDVATQTIKRMLARHDDLIRLFKNEDELQEIHSELQFYESFISSLRCRSVSNEKRMLNEIQLAFNTVAQHDAGTSVKIGLATQSDSVTMKSIAFVTLTFLPPTFVSAIFSMPFFDFSSGSGWAISDKFWLYWAFAVPITLLTVVAWHFLRRHSVQASPKDELKWSTGSLV
;
A
#
# COMPACT_ATOMS: atom_id res chain seq x y z
N MET A 1 56.48 7.86 20.84
CA MET A 1 55.18 8.58 20.94
C MET A 1 55.05 9.48 19.72
N PRO A 2 54.02 9.31 18.85
CA PRO A 2 53.62 10.34 17.90
C PRO A 2 52.85 11.45 18.63
N SER A 3 52.91 12.67 18.11
CA SER A 3 52.41 13.88 18.79
C SER A 3 50.89 14.06 18.74
N LEU A 4 50.36 14.81 19.73
CA LEU A 4 48.94 15.08 19.95
C LEU A 4 48.10 15.58 18.73
N PRO A 5 48.63 16.31 17.72
CA PRO A 5 47.79 16.85 16.64
C PRO A 5 47.06 15.79 15.80
N ARG A 6 47.56 14.54 15.74
CA ARG A 6 46.94 13.49 14.92
C ARG A 6 45.73 12.81 15.58
N LEU A 7 45.55 12.92 16.90
CA LEU A 7 44.35 12.37 17.57
C LEU A 7 43.11 13.25 17.32
N ALA A 8 43.29 14.58 17.20
CA ALA A 8 42.19 15.50 16.95
C ALA A 8 41.53 15.28 15.58
N ALA A 9 42.32 15.06 14.53
CA ALA A 9 41.80 14.80 13.18
C ALA A 9 41.00 13.47 13.07
N VAL A 10 41.39 12.46 13.85
CA VAL A 10 40.66 11.17 13.92
C VAL A 10 39.38 11.30 14.76
N MET A 11 39.38 12.11 15.82
CA MET A 11 38.17 12.40 16.60
C MET A 11 37.14 13.20 15.79
N SER A 12 37.57 14.18 14.98
CA SER A 12 36.66 14.97 14.14
C SER A 12 36.05 14.18 12.97
N THR A 13 36.66 13.08 12.54
CA THR A 13 36.11 12.20 11.48
C THR A 13 35.20 11.10 12.02
N LEU A 14 35.29 10.75 13.31
CA LEU A 14 34.41 9.79 13.98
C LEU A 14 33.04 10.37 14.42
N VAL A 15 32.89 11.70 14.43
CA VAL A 15 31.61 12.37 14.76
C VAL A 15 30.68 12.51 13.54
N ALA A 16 31.22 12.40 12.31
CA ALA A 16 30.43 12.46 11.07
C ALA A 16 29.81 11.12 10.64
N GLY A 17 30.10 10.03 11.36
CA GLY A 17 29.69 8.65 11.02
C GLY A 17 28.45 8.12 11.76
N ILE A 18 27.76 8.95 12.55
CA ILE A 18 26.50 8.58 13.18
C ILE A 18 25.37 9.22 12.38
N THR A 19 24.87 8.50 11.36
CA THR A 19 23.54 8.75 10.82
C THR A 19 22.52 8.42 11.91
N ALA A 20 22.20 9.42 12.74
CA ALA A 20 21.09 9.34 13.65
C ALA A 20 19.83 8.98 12.82
N MET A 21 19.18 7.86 13.16
CA MET A 21 17.88 7.52 12.58
C MET A 21 16.93 8.67 12.93
N LYS A 22 16.66 9.53 11.95
CA LYS A 22 15.75 10.66 12.09
C LYS A 22 14.36 10.06 12.26
N ALA A 23 13.77 10.17 13.45
CA ALA A 23 12.40 9.72 13.67
C ALA A 23 11.48 10.66 12.87
N TYR A 24 10.73 10.10 11.92
CA TYR A 24 9.75 10.83 11.14
C TYR A 24 8.39 10.72 11.84
N VAL A 25 7.87 11.84 12.34
CA VAL A 25 6.48 11.93 12.82
C VAL A 25 5.64 12.32 11.62
N HIS A 26 4.69 11.47 11.22
CA HIS A 26 3.81 11.71 10.06
C HIS A 26 2.66 12.65 10.44
N ASP A 27 2.99 13.88 10.86
CA ASP A 27 2.03 14.96 11.09
C ASP A 27 1.89 15.85 9.82
N SER A 28 1.19 16.97 9.93
CA SER A 28 0.97 17.90 8.81
C SER A 28 2.24 18.61 8.29
N SER A 29 3.40 18.36 8.90
CA SER A 29 4.72 18.83 8.42
C SER A 29 5.53 17.74 7.71
N PHE A 30 5.11 16.48 7.77
CA PHE A 30 5.79 15.39 7.06
C PHE A 30 5.65 15.54 5.54
N THR A 31 6.78 15.41 4.86
CA THR A 31 6.86 15.36 3.39
C THR A 31 7.57 14.05 3.02
N PRO A 32 6.94 13.15 2.24
CA PRO A 32 7.58 11.95 1.74
C PRO A 32 8.67 12.31 0.71
N ASP A 33 9.65 11.43 0.53
CA ASP A 33 10.73 11.62 -0.45
C ASP A 33 10.22 11.50 -1.89
N VAL A 34 9.19 10.67 -2.12
CA VAL A 34 8.51 10.47 -3.40
C VAL A 34 6.99 10.45 -3.21
N VAL A 35 6.25 11.02 -4.17
CA VAL A 35 4.79 10.90 -4.25
C VAL A 35 4.42 10.25 -5.58
N LEU A 36 3.58 9.21 -5.51
CA LEU A 36 2.99 8.51 -6.63
C LEU A 36 1.46 8.66 -6.57
N SER A 37 0.86 9.19 -7.62
CA SER A 37 -0.59 9.30 -7.81
C SER A 37 -1.05 8.17 -8.73
N VAL A 38 -2.00 7.34 -8.27
CA VAL A 38 -2.59 6.25 -9.06
C VAL A 38 -3.92 6.71 -9.63
N THR A 39 -4.04 6.73 -10.95
CA THR A 39 -5.22 7.22 -11.67
C THR A 39 -5.74 6.17 -12.67
N ARG A 40 -6.99 6.31 -13.12
CA ARG A 40 -7.54 5.56 -14.26
C ARG A 40 -7.99 6.53 -15.35
N GLN A 41 -7.53 6.30 -16.58
CA GLN A 41 -7.91 7.10 -17.74
C GLN A 41 -7.79 6.31 -19.05
N ASN A 42 -8.41 6.80 -20.12
CA ASN A 42 -8.17 6.31 -21.46
C ASN A 42 -6.78 6.76 -21.92
N ILE A 43 -5.97 5.81 -22.39
CA ILE A 43 -4.69 6.07 -23.05
C ILE A 43 -4.71 5.54 -24.48
N SER A 44 -3.94 6.18 -25.37
CA SER A 44 -3.60 5.65 -26.68
C SER A 44 -2.17 5.12 -26.63
N VAL A 45 -1.96 3.84 -26.93
CA VAL A 45 -0.65 3.20 -26.92
C VAL A 45 -0.54 2.14 -28.02
N ALA A 46 0.57 2.13 -28.75
CA ALA A 46 0.85 1.22 -29.85
C ALA A 46 -0.25 1.12 -30.93
N GLY A 47 -1.07 2.16 -31.08
CA GLY A 47 -2.15 2.23 -32.06
C GLY A 47 -3.57 2.03 -31.51
N ILE A 48 -3.73 1.57 -30.26
CA ILE A 48 -5.04 1.27 -29.68
C ILE A 48 -5.37 2.18 -28.49
N GLU A 49 -6.65 2.49 -28.31
CA GLU A 49 -7.15 3.18 -27.12
C GLU A 49 -7.62 2.16 -26.07
N ARG A 50 -7.28 2.38 -24.79
CA ARG A 50 -7.63 1.48 -23.68
C ARG A 50 -7.80 2.26 -22.37
N TYR A 51 -8.88 1.99 -21.62
CA TYR A 51 -9.00 2.44 -20.23
C TYR A 51 -8.03 1.63 -19.35
N SER A 52 -7.10 2.31 -18.69
CA SER A 52 -5.99 1.66 -17.98
C SER A 52 -5.68 2.36 -16.65
N THR A 53 -5.17 1.58 -15.70
CA THR A 53 -4.67 2.06 -14.40
C THR A 53 -3.22 2.55 -14.56
N LEU A 54 -2.89 3.76 -14.11
CA LEU A 54 -1.60 4.41 -14.35
C LEU A 54 -1.00 4.95 -13.06
N VAL A 55 0.32 5.14 -13.06
CA VAL A 55 1.02 5.90 -12.02
C VAL A 55 1.56 7.20 -12.62
N ASN A 56 1.28 8.32 -11.96
CA ASN A 56 1.59 9.68 -12.42
C ASN A 56 1.18 9.92 -13.90
N ASN A 57 0.01 9.39 -14.29
CA ASN A 57 -0.57 9.50 -15.63
C ASN A 57 0.29 8.91 -16.77
N SER A 58 1.14 7.91 -16.49
CA SER A 58 2.08 7.32 -17.45
C SER A 58 2.10 5.79 -17.44
N THR A 59 2.41 5.18 -18.59
CA THR A 59 2.80 3.76 -18.74
C THR A 59 3.99 3.66 -19.72
N PRO A 60 5.14 3.06 -19.34
CA PRO A 60 5.45 2.59 -17.99
C PRO A 60 5.40 3.76 -17.01
N ALA A 61 5.17 3.44 -15.75
CA ALA A 61 5.26 4.39 -14.65
C ALA A 61 6.68 4.99 -14.54
N PRO A 62 6.85 6.15 -13.90
CA PRO A 62 8.13 6.86 -13.86
C PRO A 62 9.26 6.00 -13.27
N GLU A 63 10.47 6.07 -13.85
CA GLU A 63 11.64 5.41 -13.28
C GLU A 63 11.97 6.00 -11.91
N LEU A 64 12.03 5.13 -10.90
CA LEU A 64 12.46 5.49 -9.56
C LEU A 64 13.94 5.13 -9.37
N ARG A 65 14.72 6.08 -8.87
CA ARG A 65 16.12 5.88 -8.48
C ARG A 65 16.26 6.15 -6.99
N ILE A 66 16.65 5.12 -6.24
CA ILE A 66 16.85 5.21 -4.79
C ILE A 66 18.26 4.75 -4.41
N PRO A 67 18.97 5.48 -3.54
CA PRO A 67 20.32 5.08 -3.12
C PRO A 67 20.28 3.92 -2.13
N GLU A 68 21.33 3.11 -2.11
CA GLU A 68 21.60 2.17 -1.00
C GLU A 68 21.82 2.90 0.34
N ASN A 69 21.65 2.14 1.43
CA ASN A 69 21.88 2.55 2.81
C ASN A 69 21.04 3.75 3.27
N LYS A 70 19.90 3.99 2.63
CA LYS A 70 18.90 4.98 3.06
C LYS A 70 17.55 4.32 3.32
N VAL A 71 16.73 5.05 4.07
CA VAL A 71 15.29 4.86 4.10
C VAL A 71 14.71 5.91 3.16
N ILE A 72 13.77 5.50 2.30
CA ILE A 72 13.05 6.36 1.37
C ILE A 72 11.56 6.17 1.65
N TRP A 73 10.86 7.28 1.88
CA TRP A 73 9.43 7.31 2.08
C TRP A 73 8.71 7.56 0.77
N ILE A 74 7.87 6.62 0.34
CA ILE A 74 7.06 6.76 -0.87
C ILE A 74 5.58 6.79 -0.49
N ARG A 75 4.94 7.94 -0.70
CA ARG A 75 3.48 8.05 -0.57
C ARG A 75 2.84 7.60 -1.86
N VAL A 76 2.00 6.58 -1.79
CA VAL A 76 1.13 6.18 -2.90
C VAL A 76 -0.28 6.65 -2.58
N HIS A 77 -0.80 7.56 -3.41
CA HIS A 77 -2.16 8.09 -3.33
C HIS A 77 -3.05 7.35 -4.33
N ASN A 78 -4.21 6.88 -3.89
CA ASN A 78 -5.22 6.32 -4.77
C ASN A 78 -6.19 7.43 -5.21
N ASP A 79 -5.94 7.99 -6.40
CA ASP A 79 -6.79 9.01 -7.03
C ASP A 79 -7.89 8.41 -7.92
N MET A 80 -8.06 7.08 -7.91
CA MET A 80 -9.19 6.41 -8.53
C MET A 80 -10.47 6.62 -7.71
N ASN A 81 -11.64 6.44 -8.34
CA ASN A 81 -12.95 6.60 -7.68
C ASN A 81 -13.62 5.24 -7.36
N ASP A 82 -13.11 4.18 -7.97
CA ASP A 82 -13.85 2.95 -8.30
C ASP A 82 -13.10 1.66 -7.94
N ALA A 83 -11.81 1.74 -7.59
CA ALA A 83 -10.97 0.58 -7.31
C ALA A 83 -10.00 0.82 -6.15
N ASN A 84 -9.65 -0.27 -5.46
CA ASN A 84 -8.55 -0.31 -4.50
C ASN A 84 -7.20 -0.50 -5.22
N VAL A 85 -6.09 -0.13 -4.57
CA VAL A 85 -4.73 -0.40 -5.06
C VAL A 85 -3.77 -0.73 -3.91
N THR A 86 -2.74 -1.51 -4.17
CA THR A 86 -1.51 -1.60 -3.37
C THR A 86 -0.31 -1.42 -4.28
N MET A 87 0.87 -1.11 -3.74
CA MET A 87 2.09 -0.97 -4.53
C MET A 87 3.17 -1.92 -4.02
N HIS A 88 3.54 -2.90 -4.84
CA HIS A 88 4.63 -3.84 -4.54
C HIS A 88 5.95 -3.35 -5.15
N TRP A 89 7.04 -3.65 -4.45
CA TRP A 89 8.41 -3.23 -4.77
C TRP A 89 9.22 -4.46 -5.16
N HIS A 90 8.97 -4.98 -6.37
CA HIS A 90 9.43 -6.29 -6.84
C HIS A 90 10.92 -6.53 -6.59
N GLY A 91 11.22 -7.50 -5.72
CA GLY A 91 12.58 -7.90 -5.32
C GLY A 91 13.21 -7.04 -4.21
N LEU A 92 12.56 -5.98 -3.71
CA LEU A 92 13.04 -5.29 -2.51
C LEU A 92 12.50 -5.97 -1.25
N THR A 93 13.40 -6.58 -0.49
CA THR A 93 13.09 -7.23 0.80
C THR A 93 12.61 -6.21 1.85
N GLN A 94 11.29 -6.09 2.07
CA GLN A 94 10.71 -5.22 3.12
C GLN A 94 10.75 -5.82 4.54
N TYR A 95 11.71 -6.70 4.86
CA TYR A 95 11.79 -7.41 6.15
C TYR A 95 11.89 -6.52 7.39
N ALA A 96 12.36 -5.28 7.23
CA ALA A 96 12.42 -4.32 8.32
C ALA A 96 11.04 -3.74 8.67
N TYR A 97 10.16 -3.63 7.67
CA TYR A 97 8.82 -3.05 7.76
C TYR A 97 7.85 -3.85 6.87
N PRO A 98 7.45 -5.08 7.26
CA PRO A 98 6.74 -5.99 6.36
C PRO A 98 5.40 -5.44 5.83
N PHE A 99 4.76 -4.49 6.54
CA PHE A 99 3.59 -3.76 6.04
C PHE A 99 3.84 -2.98 4.74
N SER A 100 5.08 -2.57 4.45
CA SER A 100 5.44 -1.88 3.19
C SER A 100 5.68 -2.85 2.01
N ASP A 101 5.42 -4.15 2.15
CA ASP A 101 5.57 -5.12 1.07
C ASP A 101 4.56 -4.91 -0.07
N GLY A 102 3.38 -4.32 0.16
CA GLY A 102 2.44 -4.05 -0.93
C GLY A 102 1.47 -5.18 -1.29
N THR A 103 1.39 -6.26 -0.52
CA THR A 103 0.53 -7.41 -0.84
C THR A 103 -0.85 -7.32 -0.17
N PRO A 104 -1.96 -7.28 -0.95
CA PRO A 104 -3.30 -7.23 -0.40
C PRO A 104 -3.60 -8.51 0.38
N LEU A 105 -4.24 -8.37 1.54
CA LEU A 105 -4.67 -9.47 2.40
C LEU A 105 -3.54 -10.44 2.89
N ALA A 106 -2.27 -10.16 2.58
CA ALA A 106 -1.11 -10.82 3.16
C ALA A 106 -0.36 -9.86 4.10
N SER A 107 0.32 -8.86 3.57
CA SER A 107 1.03 -7.86 4.38
C SER A 107 0.13 -6.72 4.84
N GLN A 108 -0.77 -6.23 3.99
CA GLN A 108 -1.51 -5.00 4.26
C GLN A 108 -2.95 -5.02 3.77
N TRP A 109 -3.72 -4.05 4.25
CA TRP A 109 -4.98 -3.68 3.62
C TRP A 109 -4.71 -2.96 2.28
N PRO A 110 -5.59 -3.14 1.27
CA PRO A 110 -5.59 -2.30 0.09
C PRO A 110 -5.84 -0.82 0.42
N ILE A 111 -5.29 0.08 -0.39
CA ILE A 111 -5.53 1.53 -0.30
C ILE A 111 -6.88 1.83 -0.97
N PRO A 112 -7.90 2.28 -0.23
CA PRO A 112 -9.20 2.61 -0.81
C PRO A 112 -9.16 3.90 -1.65
N PRO A 113 -10.16 4.13 -2.52
CA PRO A 113 -10.33 5.40 -3.25
C PRO A 113 -10.15 6.64 -2.36
N HIS A 114 -9.45 7.64 -2.89
CA HIS A 114 -9.16 8.94 -2.24
C HIS A 114 -8.32 8.89 -0.96
N HIS A 115 -7.61 7.78 -0.71
CA HIS A 115 -6.72 7.61 0.43
C HIS A 115 -5.28 7.32 0.01
N PHE A 116 -4.34 7.43 0.95
CA PHE A 116 -2.92 7.14 0.69
C PHE A 116 -2.28 6.19 1.71
N PHE A 117 -1.12 5.67 1.33
CA PHE A 117 -0.26 4.87 2.20
C PHE A 117 1.19 5.34 2.08
N ASP A 118 1.84 5.61 3.21
CA ASP A 118 3.26 5.90 3.30
C ASP A 118 4.08 4.60 3.45
N TYR A 119 4.74 4.19 2.37
CA TYR A 119 5.65 3.04 2.33
C TYR A 119 7.05 3.42 2.82
N GLU A 120 7.61 2.66 3.76
CA GLU A 120 8.98 2.84 4.27
C GLU A 120 9.93 1.84 3.59
N LEU A 121 10.61 2.27 2.54
CA LEU A 121 11.54 1.42 1.79
C LEU A 121 12.95 1.54 2.34
N LYS A 122 13.54 0.42 2.77
CA LYS A 122 14.90 0.39 3.32
C LYS A 122 15.84 -0.46 2.45
N THR A 123 16.72 0.21 1.70
CA THR A 123 17.78 -0.42 0.92
C THR A 123 19.02 -0.65 1.80
N ALA A 124 19.35 -1.90 2.07
CA ALA A 124 20.58 -2.25 2.80
C ALA A 124 21.80 -2.27 1.86
N ASN A 125 23.01 -2.21 2.39
CA ASN A 125 24.22 -2.43 1.59
C ASN A 125 24.18 -3.81 0.90
N GLY A 126 24.52 -3.88 -0.39
CA GLY A 126 24.42 -5.08 -1.21
C GLY A 126 23.03 -5.30 -1.85
N THR A 127 22.20 -4.25 -1.94
CA THR A 127 20.92 -4.23 -2.67
C THR A 127 20.99 -3.41 -3.97
N ALA A 128 22.15 -2.88 -4.36
CA ALA A 128 22.34 -2.19 -5.63
C ALA A 128 22.07 -3.09 -6.84
N GLY A 129 21.08 -2.72 -7.67
CA GLY A 129 20.59 -3.61 -8.72
C GLY A 129 19.42 -3.05 -9.51
N THR A 130 18.74 -3.94 -10.23
CA THR A 130 17.62 -3.66 -11.12
C THR A 130 16.35 -4.33 -10.61
N TYR A 131 15.40 -3.50 -10.23
CA TYR A 131 14.10 -3.86 -9.68
C TYR A 131 13.00 -3.16 -10.49
N PHE A 132 11.76 -3.35 -10.09
CA PHE A 132 10.64 -2.56 -10.56
C PHE A 132 9.59 -2.47 -9.46
N TYR A 133 8.57 -1.66 -9.68
CA TYR A 133 7.42 -1.56 -8.81
C TYR A 133 6.16 -1.69 -9.65
N HIS A 134 5.10 -2.28 -9.07
CA HIS A 134 3.84 -2.45 -9.77
C HIS A 134 2.67 -2.51 -8.79
N ALA A 135 1.48 -2.17 -9.27
CA ALA A 135 0.25 -2.46 -8.55
C ALA A 135 0.13 -3.97 -8.31
N HIS A 136 -0.25 -4.38 -7.11
CA HIS A 136 -0.40 -5.81 -6.73
C HIS A 136 -1.87 -6.12 -6.42
N VAL A 137 -2.77 -5.62 -7.28
CA VAL A 137 -4.22 -5.85 -7.20
C VAL A 137 -4.71 -6.14 -8.63
N GLY A 138 -5.23 -7.35 -8.86
CA GLY A 138 -5.79 -7.77 -10.14
C GLY A 138 -4.86 -7.53 -11.35
N PHE A 139 -5.46 -7.06 -12.45
CA PHE A 139 -4.78 -6.74 -13.71
C PHE A 139 -4.10 -5.36 -13.75
N GLN A 140 -4.25 -4.54 -12.70
CA GLN A 140 -3.65 -3.19 -12.64
C GLN A 140 -2.13 -3.21 -12.89
N ALA A 141 -1.46 -4.30 -12.47
CA ALA A 141 -0.04 -4.57 -12.65
C ALA A 141 0.45 -4.46 -14.12
N LEU A 142 -0.43 -4.64 -15.10
CA LEU A 142 -0.09 -4.56 -16.53
C LEU A 142 0.33 -3.15 -16.96
N THR A 143 -0.26 -2.12 -16.37
CA THR A 143 -0.10 -0.72 -16.78
C THR A 143 0.38 0.21 -15.66
N ALA A 144 -0.01 -0.05 -14.40
CA ALA A 144 0.51 0.64 -13.22
C ALA A 144 1.83 -0.02 -12.75
N THR A 145 2.88 0.05 -13.59
CA THR A 145 4.16 -0.64 -13.38
C THR A 145 5.33 0.14 -13.98
N GLY A 146 6.48 0.21 -13.30
CA GLY A 146 7.63 0.99 -13.77
C GLY A 146 8.98 0.62 -13.13
N PRO A 147 10.11 1.07 -13.72
CA PRO A 147 11.44 0.64 -13.28
C PRO A 147 11.83 1.20 -11.91
N LEU A 148 12.58 0.41 -11.13
CA LEU A 148 13.13 0.80 -9.83
C LEU A 148 14.62 0.43 -9.78
N ILE A 149 15.49 1.44 -9.78
CA ILE A 149 16.93 1.24 -9.73
C ILE A 149 17.43 1.57 -8.33
N VAL A 150 18.07 0.60 -7.68
CA VAL A 150 18.82 0.85 -6.44
C VAL A 150 20.24 1.21 -6.83
N GLU A 151 20.64 2.45 -6.51
CA GLU A 151 21.94 3.01 -6.85
C GLU A 151 22.99 2.63 -5.80
N SER A 152 24.09 2.07 -6.29
CA SER A 152 25.21 1.56 -5.49
C SER A 152 25.88 2.67 -4.70
N ALA A 153 26.13 2.43 -3.41
CA ALA A 153 26.95 3.32 -2.58
C ALA A 153 28.43 3.29 -2.99
N ASP A 154 28.91 2.13 -3.46
CA ASP A 154 30.25 1.91 -3.98
C ASP A 154 30.28 1.92 -5.52
N PRO A 155 31.44 2.12 -6.17
CA PRO A 155 31.56 2.00 -7.63
C PRO A 155 31.12 0.61 -8.12
N PRO A 156 30.35 0.50 -9.23
CA PRO A 156 29.88 -0.78 -9.73
C PRO A 156 31.06 -1.71 -10.11
N PRO A 157 30.94 -3.04 -9.89
CA PRO A 157 32.05 -3.98 -10.11
C PRO A 157 32.44 -4.13 -11.59
N TYR A 158 31.59 -3.68 -12.51
CA TYR A 158 31.82 -3.72 -13.94
C TYR A 158 31.91 -2.32 -14.52
N LYS A 159 32.87 -2.12 -15.43
CA LYS A 159 33.04 -0.86 -16.16
C LYS A 159 32.09 -0.81 -17.35
N TYR A 160 31.35 0.28 -17.43
CA TYR A 160 30.53 0.70 -18.56
C TYR A 160 30.60 2.24 -18.64
N ASP A 161 30.34 2.80 -19.81
CA ASP A 161 30.34 4.24 -20.03
C ASP A 161 29.04 4.89 -19.54
N ASP A 162 27.91 4.19 -19.68
CA ASP A 162 26.55 4.70 -19.49
C ASP A 162 25.56 3.50 -19.43
N GLU A 163 24.29 3.71 -19.07
CA GLU A 163 23.27 2.64 -18.91
C GLU A 163 21.94 2.91 -19.62
N ARG A 164 21.21 1.85 -19.98
CA ARG A 164 19.92 1.91 -20.69
C ARG A 164 18.92 0.97 -20.04
N VAL A 165 17.73 1.46 -19.71
CA VAL A 165 16.62 0.60 -19.25
C VAL A 165 15.80 0.13 -20.45
N VAL A 166 15.44 -1.15 -20.42
CA VAL A 166 14.56 -1.82 -21.38
C VAL A 166 13.47 -2.51 -20.58
N PHE A 167 12.37 -1.79 -20.39
CA PHE A 167 11.18 -2.23 -19.70
C PHE A 167 10.24 -2.88 -20.73
N LEU A 168 9.96 -4.17 -20.53
CA LEU A 168 9.08 -4.97 -21.37
C LEU A 168 7.71 -5.04 -20.72
N GLN A 169 6.66 -4.75 -21.48
CA GLN A 169 5.26 -4.96 -21.11
C GLN A 169 4.54 -5.66 -22.28
N GLU A 170 3.31 -6.09 -22.03
CA GLU A 170 2.40 -6.62 -23.03
C GLU A 170 1.19 -5.69 -23.19
N LEU A 171 0.48 -5.82 -24.30
CA LEU A 171 -0.72 -5.04 -24.58
C LEU A 171 -1.89 -5.95 -24.95
N PHE A 172 -2.93 -5.96 -24.12
CA PHE A 172 -4.15 -6.72 -24.35
C PHE A 172 -5.27 -5.82 -24.86
N ASN A 173 -6.16 -6.38 -25.69
CA ASN A 173 -7.32 -5.64 -26.23
C ASN A 173 -8.39 -5.37 -25.18
N LYS A 174 -8.55 -6.30 -24.21
CA LYS A 174 -9.47 -6.13 -23.08
C LYS A 174 -8.92 -5.09 -22.10
N THR A 175 -9.81 -4.32 -21.49
CA THR A 175 -9.53 -3.52 -20.28
C THR A 175 -9.15 -4.42 -19.10
N ASP A 176 -8.68 -3.83 -18.00
CA ASP A 176 -8.30 -4.58 -16.78
C ASP A 176 -9.52 -5.36 -16.25
N THR A 177 -10.67 -4.70 -16.12
CA THR A 177 -11.93 -5.29 -15.64
C THR A 177 -12.50 -6.38 -16.57
N GLU A 178 -12.53 -6.17 -17.89
CA GLU A 178 -12.99 -7.21 -18.84
C GLU A 178 -12.07 -8.45 -18.86
N ALA A 179 -10.81 -8.30 -18.44
CA ALA A 179 -9.88 -9.41 -18.26
C ALA A 179 -10.20 -10.18 -16.98
N GLU A 180 -10.34 -9.49 -15.85
CA GLU A 180 -10.72 -10.06 -14.54
C GLU A 180 -12.08 -10.77 -14.59
N GLU A 181 -13.16 -10.05 -14.92
CA GLU A 181 -14.52 -10.60 -15.05
C GLU A 181 -14.57 -11.80 -16.01
N GLY A 182 -13.76 -11.75 -17.08
CA GLY A 182 -13.66 -12.84 -18.04
C GLY A 182 -12.93 -14.08 -17.50
N LEU A 183 -11.96 -13.92 -16.59
CA LEU A 183 -11.23 -15.03 -15.96
C LEU A 183 -12.05 -15.71 -14.86
N GLU A 184 -12.93 -14.94 -14.20
CA GLU A 184 -13.81 -15.40 -13.11
C GLU A 184 -15.18 -15.93 -13.61
N ALA A 185 -15.57 -15.57 -14.84
CA ALA A 185 -16.83 -16.00 -15.45
C ALA A 185 -16.99 -17.52 -15.58
N THR A 186 -18.25 -17.98 -15.49
CA THR A 186 -18.68 -19.33 -15.88
C THR A 186 -19.61 -19.23 -17.10
N PRO A 187 -19.21 -19.72 -18.30
CA PRO A 187 -17.91 -20.30 -18.64
C PRO A 187 -16.79 -19.25 -18.73
N LEU A 188 -15.54 -19.72 -18.58
CA LEU A 188 -14.33 -18.91 -18.71
C LEU A 188 -14.27 -18.15 -20.05
N ILE A 189 -13.97 -16.85 -19.99
CA ILE A 189 -13.69 -15.98 -21.13
C ILE A 189 -12.23 -15.51 -21.06
N TRP A 190 -11.30 -16.38 -21.49
CA TRP A 190 -9.87 -16.11 -21.51
C TRP A 190 -9.50 -14.73 -22.09
N THR A 191 -8.41 -14.12 -21.60
CA THR A 191 -7.94 -12.79 -22.04
C THR A 191 -7.55 -12.72 -23.51
N GLY A 192 -7.26 -13.86 -24.12
CA GLY A 192 -6.59 -13.97 -25.42
C GLY A 192 -5.07 -13.84 -25.27
N GLU A 193 -4.39 -13.84 -26.41
CA GLU A 193 -2.96 -13.49 -26.51
C GLU A 193 -2.80 -11.95 -26.53
N PRO A 194 -1.63 -11.40 -26.12
CA PRO A 194 -1.36 -9.98 -26.27
C PRO A 194 -1.35 -9.57 -27.75
N GLN A 195 -1.87 -8.40 -28.06
CA GLN A 195 -1.91 -7.81 -29.40
C GLN A 195 -0.59 -7.11 -29.78
N SER A 196 0.26 -6.83 -28.79
CA SER A 196 1.60 -6.34 -28.99
C SER A 196 2.49 -6.55 -27.76
N TRP A 197 3.80 -6.47 -27.97
CA TRP A 197 4.76 -6.12 -26.92
C TRP A 197 4.91 -4.61 -26.84
N LEU A 198 5.15 -4.06 -25.64
CA LEU A 198 5.62 -2.69 -25.48
C LEU A 198 7.06 -2.74 -24.95
N ILE A 199 7.93 -1.93 -25.54
CA ILE A 199 9.32 -1.74 -25.11
C ILE A 199 9.47 -0.27 -24.71
N ASN A 200 9.66 0.00 -23.42
CA ASN A 200 9.59 1.36 -22.85
C ASN A 200 8.31 2.11 -23.28
N GLY A 201 7.14 1.46 -23.15
CA GLY A 201 5.82 2.02 -23.50
C GLY A 201 5.51 2.12 -24.99
N LYS A 202 6.40 1.66 -25.88
CA LYS A 202 6.26 1.81 -27.33
C LYS A 202 6.17 0.47 -28.05
N GLY A 203 5.28 0.39 -29.02
CA GLY A 203 5.09 -0.78 -29.88
C GLY A 203 4.15 -0.46 -31.05
N ILE A 204 3.87 -1.48 -31.87
CA ILE A 204 2.85 -1.44 -32.92
C ILE A 204 1.92 -2.64 -32.75
N SER A 205 0.64 -2.41 -32.52
CA SER A 205 -0.38 -3.46 -32.41
C SER A 205 -0.60 -4.18 -33.73
N SER A 206 -0.76 -5.51 -33.69
CA SER A 206 -1.21 -6.29 -34.86
C SER A 206 -2.71 -6.19 -35.13
N TYR A 207 -3.47 -5.50 -34.26
CA TYR A 207 -4.92 -5.43 -34.28
C TYR A 207 -5.45 -4.03 -33.94
N GLY A 208 -6.59 -3.66 -34.52
CA GLY A 208 -7.43 -2.56 -34.01
C GLY A 208 -6.78 -1.17 -33.98
N ILE A 209 -5.84 -0.86 -34.89
CA ILE A 209 -5.20 0.47 -34.91
C ILE A 209 -6.25 1.55 -35.20
N VAL A 210 -6.60 2.32 -34.16
CA VAL A 210 -7.51 3.48 -34.20
C VAL A 210 -6.75 4.80 -34.17
N ASP A 211 -5.57 4.83 -33.54
CA ASP A 211 -4.69 6.00 -33.49
C ASP A 211 -3.27 5.66 -34.02
N PRO A 212 -3.04 5.78 -35.34
CA PRO A 212 -1.73 5.53 -35.93
C PRO A 212 -0.59 6.41 -35.40
N SER A 213 -0.86 7.47 -34.63
CA SER A 213 0.19 8.36 -34.11
C SER A 213 0.96 7.76 -32.92
N THR A 214 0.35 6.83 -32.16
CA THR A 214 0.99 6.12 -31.04
C THR A 214 1.55 4.75 -31.42
N ALA A 215 1.28 4.28 -32.64
CA ALA A 215 1.88 3.08 -33.24
C ALA A 215 3.33 3.35 -33.66
N ALA A 216 4.27 3.25 -32.71
CA ALA A 216 5.68 3.53 -32.95
C ALA A 216 6.61 2.58 -32.19
N LEU A 217 7.76 2.27 -32.80
CA LEU A 217 8.85 1.50 -32.19
C LEU A 217 9.61 2.33 -31.15
N SER A 218 10.13 1.64 -30.13
CA SER A 218 11.04 2.25 -29.17
C SER A 218 12.40 2.55 -29.81
N ILE A 219 13.05 3.63 -29.37
CA ILE A 219 14.38 4.04 -29.84
C ILE A 219 15.29 4.13 -28.62
N ILE A 220 16.43 3.46 -28.70
CA ILE A 220 17.45 3.39 -27.65
C ILE A 220 18.73 3.96 -28.24
N ASP A 221 19.00 5.23 -27.95
CA ASP A 221 20.15 5.94 -28.51
C ASP A 221 21.47 5.55 -27.81
N VAL A 222 22.48 5.25 -28.62
CA VAL A 222 23.82 4.85 -28.19
C VAL A 222 24.90 5.58 -28.99
N GLU A 223 26.04 5.83 -28.37
CA GLU A 223 27.22 6.33 -29.04
C GLU A 223 28.07 5.17 -29.62
N PRO A 224 28.79 5.38 -30.74
CA PRO A 224 29.78 4.43 -31.25
C PRO A 224 30.91 4.16 -30.26
N GLN A 225 31.48 2.95 -30.29
CA GLN A 225 32.72 2.59 -29.59
C GLN A 225 32.67 2.72 -28.05
N LYS A 226 31.51 2.41 -27.47
CA LYS A 226 31.15 2.53 -26.05
C LYS A 226 30.63 1.21 -25.49
N THR A 227 30.65 1.02 -24.17
CA THR A 227 30.02 -0.14 -23.52
C THR A 227 28.89 0.33 -22.61
N TYR A 228 27.68 -0.14 -22.88
CA TYR A 228 26.48 0.20 -22.12
C TYR A 228 26.05 -0.96 -21.21
N ARG A 229 25.60 -0.63 -19.99
CA ARG A 229 24.80 -1.56 -19.17
C ARG A 229 23.34 -1.46 -19.61
N PHE A 230 22.84 -2.48 -20.30
CA PHE A 230 21.42 -2.63 -20.54
C PHE A 230 20.77 -3.34 -19.35
N ARG A 231 19.70 -2.75 -18.82
CA ARG A 231 18.89 -3.25 -17.69
C ARG A 231 17.54 -3.71 -18.22
N PHE A 232 17.36 -5.01 -18.34
CA PHE A 232 16.14 -5.63 -18.86
C PHE A 232 15.19 -5.96 -17.72
N VAL A 233 13.92 -5.58 -17.87
CA VAL A 233 12.87 -5.81 -16.87
C VAL A 233 11.63 -6.36 -17.57
N ALA A 234 11.10 -7.49 -17.10
CA ALA A 234 9.88 -8.09 -17.60
C ALA A 234 8.66 -7.73 -16.73
N GLY A 235 8.17 -6.50 -16.85
CA GLY A 235 6.88 -6.05 -16.28
C GLY A 235 5.69 -6.52 -17.13
N THR A 236 5.65 -7.81 -17.45
CA THR A 236 4.71 -8.43 -18.40
C THR A 236 3.64 -9.22 -17.64
N ALA A 237 2.60 -9.72 -18.32
CA ALA A 237 1.48 -10.40 -17.66
C ALA A 237 1.37 -11.90 -17.97
N LEU A 238 1.83 -12.37 -19.14
CA LEU A 238 1.55 -13.72 -19.62
C LEU A 238 2.74 -14.40 -20.31
N SER A 239 3.32 -13.78 -21.34
CA SER A 239 4.23 -14.50 -22.24
C SER A 239 5.65 -14.62 -21.69
N TYR A 240 6.28 -15.78 -21.92
CA TYR A 240 7.73 -15.90 -21.83
C TYR A 240 8.36 -15.15 -23.02
N ALA A 241 9.17 -14.13 -22.73
CA ALA A 241 9.81 -13.30 -23.74
C ALA A 241 11.09 -13.97 -24.26
N SER A 242 11.32 -13.91 -25.57
CA SER A 242 12.63 -14.19 -26.19
C SER A 242 13.01 -12.98 -27.04
N PHE A 243 14.21 -12.43 -26.84
CA PHE A 243 14.64 -11.23 -27.57
C PHE A 243 16.15 -11.16 -27.79
N GLY A 244 16.56 -10.36 -28.78
CA GLY A 244 17.96 -10.16 -29.12
C GLY A 244 18.15 -8.97 -30.06
N PHE A 245 19.41 -8.67 -30.38
CA PHE A 245 19.79 -7.48 -31.15
C PHE A 245 20.49 -7.85 -32.46
N GLU A 246 20.00 -7.27 -33.55
CA GLU A 246 20.60 -7.36 -34.88
C GLU A 246 22.09 -6.99 -34.83
N ASN A 247 22.95 -7.93 -35.25
CA ASN A 247 24.40 -7.80 -35.26
C ASN A 247 25.08 -7.49 -33.90
N HIS A 248 24.44 -7.74 -32.74
CA HIS A 248 25.06 -7.57 -31.42
C HIS A 248 24.95 -8.85 -30.56
N THR A 249 25.46 -9.95 -31.11
CA THR A 249 25.41 -11.32 -30.56
C THR A 249 26.59 -11.61 -29.63
N ASN A 250 26.71 -10.87 -28.51
CA ASN A 250 27.68 -11.16 -27.43
C ASN A 250 27.39 -10.34 -26.16
N LEU A 251 26.15 -10.36 -25.68
CA LEU A 251 25.74 -9.65 -24.46
C LEU A 251 26.40 -10.33 -23.25
N GLN A 252 27.12 -9.58 -22.41
CA GLN A 252 27.68 -10.16 -21.17
C GLN A 252 26.68 -9.98 -20.02
N VAL A 253 25.94 -11.02 -19.65
CA VAL A 253 25.06 -10.97 -18.47
C VAL A 253 25.92 -10.77 -17.22
N ILE A 254 25.62 -9.74 -16.44
CA ILE A 254 26.37 -9.31 -15.25
C ILE A 254 25.52 -9.20 -13.98
N GLU A 255 24.19 -9.29 -14.11
CA GLU A 255 23.26 -9.18 -13.00
C GLU A 255 22.02 -10.02 -13.31
N ALA A 256 21.45 -10.65 -12.29
CA ALA A 256 20.12 -11.26 -12.33
C ALA A 256 19.36 -10.87 -11.06
N ASP A 257 18.11 -10.43 -11.20
CA ASP A 257 17.21 -10.06 -10.11
C ASP A 257 17.89 -9.27 -8.96
N GLY A 258 18.52 -8.14 -9.28
CA GLY A 258 19.14 -7.27 -8.27
C GLY A 258 20.51 -7.73 -7.73
N HIS A 259 21.05 -8.87 -8.16
CA HIS A 259 22.36 -9.36 -7.73
C HIS A 259 23.38 -9.51 -8.86
N TYR A 260 24.59 -8.99 -8.65
CA TYR A 260 25.70 -9.16 -9.59
C TYR A 260 26.14 -10.63 -9.72
N THR A 261 26.25 -11.08 -10.96
CA THR A 261 26.80 -12.37 -11.35
C THR A 261 28.22 -12.19 -11.90
N LYS A 262 28.96 -13.28 -12.07
CA LYS A 262 30.09 -13.29 -13.02
C LYS A 262 29.56 -13.07 -14.44
N GLN A 263 30.40 -12.50 -15.31
CA GLN A 263 30.07 -12.33 -16.72
C GLN A 263 29.78 -13.68 -17.39
N TYR A 264 28.64 -13.77 -18.08
CA TYR A 264 28.29 -14.90 -18.93
C TYR A 264 27.81 -14.41 -20.32
N PRO A 265 28.47 -14.82 -21.42
CA PRO A 265 28.12 -14.37 -22.77
C PRO A 265 26.84 -15.04 -23.29
N VAL A 266 25.95 -14.26 -23.90
CA VAL A 266 24.74 -14.74 -24.59
C VAL A 266 24.47 -13.97 -25.89
N ASP A 267 23.87 -14.64 -26.89
CA ASP A 267 23.49 -14.01 -28.18
C ASP A 267 22.08 -13.38 -28.15
N PHE A 268 21.25 -13.86 -27.24
CA PHE A 268 19.85 -13.49 -27.02
C PHE A 268 19.53 -13.65 -25.53
N LEU A 269 18.41 -13.10 -25.07
CA LEU A 269 17.86 -13.28 -23.73
C LEU A 269 16.49 -13.95 -23.80
N GLN A 270 16.17 -14.76 -22.78
CA GLN A 270 14.82 -15.23 -22.50
C GLN A 270 14.45 -14.90 -21.05
N MET A 271 13.22 -14.42 -20.84
CA MET A 271 12.75 -13.86 -19.58
C MET A 271 11.27 -14.16 -19.35
N GLY A 272 10.92 -14.67 -18.18
CA GLY A 272 9.53 -14.68 -17.70
C GLY A 272 9.15 -13.34 -17.08
N THR A 273 7.84 -13.10 -16.96
CA THR A 273 7.31 -11.99 -16.16
C THR A 273 7.90 -12.01 -14.74
N GLY A 274 8.24 -10.83 -14.22
CA GLY A 274 8.92 -10.62 -12.94
C GLY A 274 10.46 -10.72 -12.98
N GLN A 275 11.07 -11.32 -14.01
CA GLN A 275 12.53 -11.46 -14.07
C GLN A 275 13.25 -10.17 -14.47
N ARG A 276 14.49 -9.98 -13.99
CA ARG A 276 15.39 -8.91 -14.44
C ARG A 276 16.79 -9.43 -14.73
N PHE A 277 17.43 -8.85 -15.74
CA PHE A 277 18.85 -9.08 -16.02
C PHE A 277 19.53 -7.77 -16.41
N SER A 278 20.77 -7.54 -15.95
CA SER A 278 21.64 -6.57 -16.63
C SER A 278 22.63 -7.30 -17.53
N ALA A 279 22.86 -6.77 -18.73
CA ALA A 279 23.93 -7.21 -19.60
C ALA A 279 24.74 -6.04 -20.18
N LEU A 280 26.04 -6.25 -20.40
CA LEU A 280 26.90 -5.31 -21.10
C LEU A 280 26.79 -5.51 -22.61
N LEU A 281 26.56 -4.42 -23.34
CA LEU A 281 26.57 -4.36 -24.80
C LEU A 281 27.66 -3.37 -25.25
N THR A 282 28.66 -3.87 -25.97
CA THR A 282 29.68 -3.02 -26.61
C THR A 282 29.24 -2.62 -28.01
N THR A 283 29.24 -1.32 -28.27
CA THR A 283 28.77 -0.73 -29.52
C THR A 283 29.86 -0.71 -30.58
N LYS A 284 29.43 -0.74 -31.84
CA LYS A 284 30.29 -0.76 -33.02
C LYS A 284 31.15 0.50 -33.11
N THR A 285 32.37 0.30 -33.59
CA THR A 285 33.28 1.39 -33.96
C THR A 285 32.72 2.16 -35.16
N CYS A 286 33.12 3.43 -35.29
CA CYS A 286 32.80 4.25 -36.46
C CYS A 286 33.30 3.65 -37.79
N ALA A 287 34.36 2.83 -37.78
CA ALA A 287 34.81 2.10 -38.96
C ALA A 287 33.78 1.03 -39.38
N GLN A 288 33.33 0.20 -38.43
CA GLN A 288 32.32 -0.84 -38.69
C GLN A 288 31.00 -0.24 -39.17
N LEU A 289 30.53 0.86 -38.55
CA LEU A 289 29.30 1.54 -38.97
C LEU A 289 29.39 2.07 -40.42
N LYS A 290 30.55 2.59 -40.83
CA LYS A 290 30.81 3.03 -42.22
C LYS A 290 30.83 1.86 -43.20
N THR A 291 31.47 0.75 -42.85
CA THR A 291 31.50 -0.46 -43.68
C THR A 291 30.11 -1.08 -43.85
N LEU A 292 29.28 -1.05 -42.80
CA LEU A 292 27.90 -1.57 -42.82
C LEU A 292 26.89 -0.59 -43.44
N GLY A 293 27.23 0.71 -43.53
CA GLY A 293 26.34 1.75 -44.08
C GLY A 293 25.06 1.99 -43.26
N LYS A 294 25.02 1.58 -41.99
CA LYS A 294 23.80 1.52 -41.17
C LYS A 294 24.02 2.06 -39.75
N LEU A 295 23.11 2.93 -39.30
CA LEU A 295 23.10 3.50 -37.93
C LEU A 295 22.01 2.90 -37.03
N ASP A 296 20.93 2.36 -37.58
CA ASP A 296 19.84 1.74 -36.81
C ASP A 296 19.94 0.20 -36.85
N TYR A 297 19.80 -0.45 -35.71
CA TYR A 297 19.81 -1.92 -35.56
C TYR A 297 18.59 -2.36 -34.77
N TYR A 298 17.87 -3.37 -35.25
CA TYR A 298 16.66 -3.82 -34.57
C TYR A 298 16.97 -4.64 -33.32
N MET A 299 16.27 -4.34 -32.24
CA MET A 299 15.93 -5.32 -31.20
C MET A 299 14.65 -6.02 -31.66
N GLN A 300 14.63 -7.35 -31.65
CA GLN A 300 13.45 -8.16 -31.96
C GLN A 300 13.02 -8.89 -30.69
N ILE A 301 11.72 -8.87 -30.36
CA ILE A 301 11.12 -9.62 -29.26
C ILE A 301 10.00 -10.51 -29.80
N GLU A 302 9.91 -11.73 -29.27
CA GLU A 302 8.91 -12.74 -29.61
C GLU A 302 8.35 -13.41 -28.35
N SER A 303 7.05 -13.74 -28.36
CA SER A 303 6.48 -14.64 -27.36
C SER A 303 6.93 -16.09 -27.56
N ARG A 304 6.99 -16.80 -26.44
CA ARG A 304 7.31 -18.23 -26.32
C ARG A 304 6.28 -18.92 -25.44
N ASP A 305 6.18 -20.23 -25.61
CA ASP A 305 5.22 -21.14 -24.96
C ASP A 305 3.71 -20.84 -25.19
N ARG A 306 3.37 -19.83 -26.00
CA ARG A 306 1.98 -19.50 -26.40
C ARG A 306 1.56 -20.17 -27.72
N ASN A 307 0.25 -20.16 -27.99
CA ASN A 307 -0.35 -20.73 -29.23
C ASN A 307 0.01 -19.95 -30.51
N SER A 308 0.36 -18.67 -30.39
CA SER A 308 0.84 -17.84 -31.50
C SER A 308 2.05 -17.00 -31.07
N VAL A 309 2.94 -16.72 -32.02
CA VAL A 309 4.17 -15.94 -31.77
C VAL A 309 3.92 -14.47 -32.06
N VAL A 310 3.63 -13.71 -31.02
CA VAL A 310 3.51 -12.25 -31.04
C VAL A 310 4.91 -11.66 -31.15
N THR A 311 5.17 -10.90 -32.21
CA THR A 311 6.50 -10.33 -32.52
C THR A 311 6.42 -8.81 -32.54
N ASN A 312 7.38 -8.13 -31.90
CA ASN A 312 7.55 -6.67 -32.02
C ASN A 312 9.03 -6.28 -32.01
N TYR A 313 9.30 -4.97 -32.12
CA TYR A 313 10.67 -4.46 -32.29
C TYR A 313 10.94 -3.16 -31.54
N ALA A 314 12.21 -2.90 -31.29
CA ALA A 314 12.76 -1.60 -30.95
C ALA A 314 14.02 -1.34 -31.81
N ILE A 315 14.58 -0.14 -31.74
CA ILE A 315 15.74 0.29 -32.53
C ILE A 315 16.86 0.72 -31.59
N ILE A 316 18.02 0.07 -31.65
CA ILE A 316 19.28 0.66 -31.18
C ILE A 316 19.74 1.64 -32.26
N ARG A 317 19.82 2.93 -31.91
CA ARG A 317 20.21 4.00 -32.84
C ARG A 317 21.57 4.55 -32.48
N TYR A 318 22.47 4.57 -33.44
CA TYR A 318 23.81 5.13 -33.28
C TYR A 318 23.84 6.63 -33.58
N ASP A 319 24.41 7.42 -32.68
CA ASP A 319 24.75 8.82 -32.96
C ASP A 319 25.93 8.91 -33.93
N GLY A 320 25.60 9.00 -35.22
CA GLY A 320 26.56 9.17 -36.32
C GLY A 320 27.37 10.46 -36.28
N SER A 321 26.96 11.47 -35.48
CA SER A 321 27.70 12.72 -35.32
C SER A 321 29.00 12.55 -34.52
N LYS A 322 29.08 11.52 -33.67
CA LYS A 322 30.27 11.19 -32.87
C LYS A 322 31.40 10.54 -33.68
N CYS A 323 31.16 10.25 -34.97
CA CYS A 323 32.16 9.70 -35.86
C CYS A 323 33.01 10.77 -36.57
N SER A 324 34.25 10.41 -36.91
CA SER A 324 35.13 11.26 -37.71
C SER A 324 35.55 10.55 -39.02
N PRO A 325 35.24 11.12 -40.21
CA PRO A 325 34.16 12.06 -40.47
C PRO A 325 32.79 11.54 -39.98
N ALA A 326 31.84 12.45 -39.74
CA ALA A 326 30.48 12.13 -39.28
C ALA A 326 29.72 11.29 -40.31
N ILE A 327 28.84 10.41 -39.83
CA ILE A 327 27.98 9.57 -40.67
C ILE A 327 26.62 10.26 -40.79
N ASN A 328 26.47 11.13 -41.78
CA ASN A 328 25.25 11.89 -42.00
C ASN A 328 24.34 11.19 -43.02
N GLY A 329 23.09 10.90 -42.65
CA GLY A 329 22.08 10.48 -43.62
C GLY A 329 20.73 10.12 -43.02
N SER A 330 19.69 10.88 -43.35
CA SER A 330 18.29 10.49 -43.13
C SER A 330 17.87 9.20 -43.87
N LYS A 331 18.70 8.72 -44.80
CA LYS A 331 18.58 7.40 -45.45
C LYS A 331 19.17 6.23 -44.64
N ALA A 332 19.89 6.49 -43.54
CA ALA A 332 20.54 5.45 -42.71
C ALA A 332 19.69 5.00 -41.50
N HIS A 333 18.59 5.72 -41.23
CA HIS A 333 17.62 5.40 -40.20
C HIS A 333 16.42 4.64 -40.78
N VAL A 334 15.88 3.70 -40.01
CA VAL A 334 14.70 2.92 -40.41
C VAL A 334 13.40 3.63 -40.00
N PRO A 335 12.27 3.37 -40.68
CA PRO A 335 10.96 3.86 -40.24
C PRO A 335 10.65 3.37 -38.82
N THR A 336 10.13 4.26 -37.99
CA THR A 336 9.76 3.98 -36.59
C THR A 336 8.27 3.71 -36.43
N ASN A 337 7.45 3.90 -37.47
CA ASN A 337 6.00 3.73 -37.48
C ASN A 337 5.53 2.44 -38.18
N ALA A 338 6.46 1.51 -38.45
CA ALA A 338 6.17 0.23 -39.08
C ALA A 338 7.15 -0.84 -38.59
N ASN A 339 6.66 -2.06 -38.40
CA ASN A 339 7.50 -3.24 -38.19
C ASN A 339 8.26 -3.58 -39.49
N PRO A 340 9.50 -4.11 -39.41
CA PRO A 340 10.22 -4.58 -40.59
C PRO A 340 9.45 -5.72 -41.28
N SER A 341 9.45 -5.71 -42.62
CA SER A 341 8.73 -6.70 -43.45
C SER A 341 9.35 -8.09 -43.41
N THR A 342 10.60 -8.21 -42.99
CA THR A 342 11.31 -9.47 -42.73
C THR A 342 11.93 -9.42 -41.34
N LYS A 343 11.96 -10.57 -40.63
CA LYS A 343 12.59 -10.68 -39.31
C LYS A 343 14.10 -10.41 -39.42
N PRO A 344 14.66 -9.38 -38.76
CA PRO A 344 16.09 -9.07 -38.84
C PRO A 344 17.00 -10.14 -38.20
N ILE A 345 16.49 -10.90 -37.22
CA ILE A 345 17.20 -12.03 -36.61
C ILE A 345 16.29 -13.25 -36.45
N THR A 346 16.90 -14.43 -36.32
CA THR A 346 16.21 -15.66 -35.93
C THR A 346 16.46 -15.92 -34.45
N LEU A 347 15.41 -15.87 -33.63
CA LEU A 347 15.48 -16.20 -32.21
C LEU A 347 15.17 -17.68 -32.00
N PRO A 348 15.88 -18.39 -31.10
CA PRO A 348 15.60 -19.80 -30.84
C PRO A 348 14.24 -20.01 -30.14
N PRO A 349 13.71 -21.24 -30.14
CA PRO A 349 12.56 -21.61 -29.31
C PRO A 349 12.88 -21.51 -27.81
N THR A 350 11.90 -21.82 -26.96
CA THR A 350 12.05 -21.90 -25.49
C THR A 350 13.26 -22.78 -25.12
N VAL A 351 14.21 -22.21 -24.38
CA VAL A 351 15.34 -22.96 -23.81
C VAL A 351 14.97 -23.34 -22.38
N ASN A 352 14.54 -24.60 -22.19
CA ASN A 352 14.27 -25.13 -20.87
C ASN A 352 15.52 -25.05 -19.98
N GLY A 353 15.38 -24.39 -18.83
CA GLY A 353 16.49 -24.12 -17.91
C GLY A 353 17.44 -23.02 -18.37
N TYR A 354 16.93 -21.99 -19.07
CA TYR A 354 17.72 -20.85 -19.53
C TYR A 354 18.48 -20.19 -18.36
N LEU A 355 19.82 -20.17 -18.46
CA LEU A 355 20.78 -19.63 -17.50
C LEU A 355 20.88 -20.28 -16.09
N ASP A 356 19.92 -21.12 -15.68
CA ASP A 356 19.85 -21.80 -14.36
C ASP A 356 21.21 -22.30 -13.82
N TYR A 357 21.90 -23.12 -14.63
CA TYR A 357 23.16 -23.77 -14.26
C TYR A 357 24.40 -23.06 -14.84
N LYS A 358 24.23 -21.82 -15.32
CA LYS A 358 25.28 -21.04 -16.01
C LYS A 358 25.73 -19.83 -15.21
N LEU A 359 24.79 -19.15 -14.56
CA LEU A 359 25.11 -18.01 -13.71
C LEU A 359 25.88 -18.48 -12.46
N GLN A 360 26.86 -17.67 -12.06
CA GLN A 360 27.59 -17.82 -10.81
C GLN A 360 27.56 -16.48 -10.10
N PRO A 361 27.46 -16.44 -8.76
CA PRO A 361 27.53 -15.18 -8.03
C PRO A 361 28.92 -14.56 -8.23
N LEU A 362 28.96 -13.22 -8.29
CA LEU A 362 30.23 -12.49 -8.42
C LEU A 362 31.17 -12.83 -7.26
N GLU A 363 30.63 -12.75 -6.03
CA GLU A 363 31.31 -13.08 -4.77
C GLU A 363 30.69 -14.31 -4.09
N PRO A 364 31.41 -15.02 -3.19
CA PRO A 364 30.86 -16.16 -2.45
C PRO A 364 29.60 -15.79 -1.64
N ASN A 365 28.46 -16.41 -1.96
CA ASN A 365 27.15 -15.95 -1.49
C ASN A 365 26.51 -16.79 -0.36
N ASN A 366 27.20 -17.78 0.21
CA ASN A 366 26.71 -18.67 1.28
C ASN A 366 25.49 -19.55 0.91
N PHE A 367 25.47 -20.07 -0.33
CA PHE A 367 24.51 -21.09 -0.78
C PHE A 367 24.41 -22.28 0.20
N PRO A 368 23.22 -22.65 0.70
CA PRO A 368 23.07 -23.79 1.60
C PRO A 368 23.27 -25.12 0.87
N THR A 369 24.00 -26.03 1.52
CA THR A 369 24.17 -27.42 1.08
C THR A 369 22.93 -28.27 1.41
N ALA A 370 22.75 -29.41 0.75
CA ALA A 370 21.65 -30.34 1.07
C ALA A 370 21.69 -30.86 2.51
N ALA A 371 22.87 -30.87 3.16
CA ALA A 371 23.03 -31.26 4.56
C ALA A 371 22.57 -30.17 5.56
N GLU A 372 22.46 -28.92 5.11
CA GLU A 372 21.91 -27.82 5.93
C GLU A 372 20.39 -27.71 5.85
N VAL A 373 19.75 -28.31 4.83
CA VAL A 373 18.29 -28.27 4.64
C VAL A 373 17.59 -28.89 5.84
N THR A 374 16.87 -28.07 6.61
CA THR A 374 16.14 -28.50 7.80
C THR A 374 14.78 -29.12 7.45
N ARG A 375 14.16 -28.66 6.36
CA ARG A 375 12.86 -29.15 5.89
C ARG A 375 12.74 -28.95 4.38
N ARG A 376 12.20 -29.97 3.70
CA ARG A 376 11.79 -29.88 2.30
C ARG A 376 10.28 -29.74 2.21
N ILE A 377 9.80 -28.81 1.41
CA ILE A 377 8.39 -28.58 1.10
C ILE A 377 8.23 -28.83 -0.39
N VAL A 378 7.29 -29.69 -0.78
CA VAL A 378 6.94 -29.91 -2.20
C VAL A 378 5.55 -29.32 -2.41
N ILE A 379 5.45 -28.38 -3.35
CA ILE A 379 4.21 -27.74 -3.77
C ILE A 379 3.87 -28.30 -5.14
N ASN A 380 2.84 -29.14 -5.19
CA ASN A 380 2.25 -29.58 -6.45
C ASN A 380 1.40 -28.44 -7.00
N VAL A 381 1.81 -27.96 -8.17
CA VAL A 381 1.21 -26.86 -8.92
C VAL A 381 0.33 -27.47 -9.99
N GLN A 382 -0.98 -27.28 -9.89
CA GLN A 382 -1.96 -27.97 -10.74
C GLN A 382 -3.12 -27.06 -11.14
N GLN A 383 -3.54 -27.12 -12.40
CA GLN A 383 -4.80 -26.51 -12.83
C GLN A 383 -5.95 -27.48 -12.59
N VAL A 384 -7.05 -26.97 -12.04
CA VAL A 384 -8.30 -27.69 -11.84
C VAL A 384 -9.40 -26.99 -12.63
N VAL A 385 -10.07 -27.75 -13.49
CA VAL A 385 -11.11 -27.27 -14.40
C VAL A 385 -12.42 -27.98 -14.09
N ASP A 386 -13.43 -27.24 -13.66
CA ASP A 386 -14.82 -27.70 -13.52
C ASP A 386 -15.74 -26.61 -14.09
N LYS A 387 -16.63 -26.02 -13.29
CA LYS A 387 -17.35 -24.79 -13.65
C LYS A 387 -16.40 -23.59 -13.79
N PHE A 388 -15.34 -23.60 -12.98
CA PHE A 388 -14.32 -22.56 -12.90
C PHE A 388 -12.96 -23.16 -13.28
N TYR A 389 -12.02 -22.29 -13.65
CA TYR A 389 -10.64 -22.64 -13.99
C TYR A 389 -9.75 -22.10 -12.89
N LEU A 390 -9.34 -22.98 -11.96
CA LEU A 390 -8.54 -22.63 -10.80
C LEU A 390 -7.11 -23.17 -10.95
N TRP A 391 -6.18 -22.50 -10.30
CA TRP A 391 -4.83 -23.01 -10.06
C TRP A 391 -4.65 -23.26 -8.57
N GLU A 392 -4.22 -24.48 -8.24
CA GLU A 392 -4.07 -24.94 -6.86
C GLU A 392 -2.62 -25.29 -6.53
N ASP A 393 -2.18 -24.85 -5.35
CA ASP A 393 -0.91 -25.17 -4.72
C ASP A 393 -1.14 -26.18 -3.59
N ASN A 394 -0.89 -27.47 -3.85
CA ASN A 394 -1.24 -28.58 -2.96
C ASN A 394 -2.74 -28.65 -2.58
N GLY A 395 -3.64 -28.39 -3.54
CA GLY A 395 -5.09 -28.46 -3.31
C GLY A 395 -5.67 -27.21 -2.64
N VAL A 396 -5.02 -26.06 -2.82
CA VAL A 396 -5.42 -24.77 -2.27
C VAL A 396 -5.27 -23.69 -3.35
N ALA A 397 -6.35 -23.00 -3.66
CA ALA A 397 -6.34 -21.77 -4.46
C ALA A 397 -6.51 -20.54 -3.57
N TRP A 398 -5.83 -19.44 -3.90
CA TRP A 398 -6.03 -18.12 -3.28
C TRP A 398 -7.22 -17.37 -3.90
N THR A 399 -7.84 -16.46 -3.15
CA THR A 399 -8.71 -15.41 -3.72
C THR A 399 -8.73 -14.19 -2.79
N GLU A 400 -8.93 -13.01 -3.37
CA GLU A 400 -9.07 -11.75 -2.64
C GLU A 400 -10.55 -11.36 -2.45
N ASP A 401 -11.47 -12.02 -3.15
CA ASP A 401 -12.91 -11.78 -2.97
C ASP A 401 -13.44 -12.54 -1.75
N GLY A 402 -13.77 -11.78 -0.70
CA GLY A 402 -14.46 -12.25 0.51
C GLY A 402 -15.84 -12.88 0.28
N SER A 403 -16.41 -12.73 -0.91
CA SER A 403 -17.72 -13.27 -1.31
C SER A 403 -17.66 -14.52 -2.20
N ASP A 404 -16.46 -14.95 -2.59
CA ASP A 404 -16.23 -16.12 -3.43
C ASP A 404 -16.84 -17.40 -2.79
N PRO A 405 -17.78 -18.09 -3.46
CA PRO A 405 -18.45 -19.27 -2.92
C PRO A 405 -17.63 -20.56 -3.05
N LEU A 406 -16.47 -20.53 -3.72
CA LEU A 406 -15.59 -21.68 -3.92
C LEU A 406 -14.65 -21.90 -2.72
N ASN A 407 -14.01 -23.05 -2.66
CA ASN A 407 -13.23 -23.49 -1.50
C ASN A 407 -11.80 -22.92 -1.49
N HIS A 408 -11.68 -21.59 -1.52
CA HIS A 408 -10.42 -20.85 -1.54
C HIS A 408 -9.83 -20.59 -0.14
N THR A 409 -8.57 -20.16 -0.13
CA THR A 409 -8.00 -19.39 0.98
C THR A 409 -8.42 -17.94 0.82
N THR A 410 -9.50 -17.57 1.49
CA THR A 410 -10.03 -16.20 1.51
C THR A 410 -9.86 -15.58 2.90
N PRO A 411 -8.73 -14.92 3.19
CA PRO A 411 -8.54 -14.24 4.46
C PRO A 411 -9.38 -12.95 4.53
N TYR A 412 -10.40 -12.90 5.41
CA TYR A 412 -11.19 -11.68 5.68
C TYR A 412 -10.37 -10.47 6.22
N LYS A 413 -9.07 -10.65 6.44
CA LYS A 413 -8.16 -9.67 7.02
C LYS A 413 -6.73 -10.02 6.64
N PRO A 414 -5.84 -9.03 6.37
CA PRO A 414 -4.45 -9.32 6.09
C PRO A 414 -3.80 -10.14 7.20
N TYR A 415 -3.13 -11.24 6.84
CA TYR A 415 -2.50 -12.14 7.81
C TYR A 415 -1.59 -11.38 8.79
N LEU A 416 -0.78 -10.44 8.28
CA LEU A 416 0.10 -9.63 9.13
C LEU A 416 -0.72 -8.76 10.12
N VAL A 417 -1.77 -8.08 9.66
CA VAL A 417 -2.68 -7.30 10.53
C VAL A 417 -3.34 -8.19 11.58
N ALA A 418 -3.83 -9.38 11.19
CA ALA A 418 -4.48 -10.32 12.10
C ALA A 418 -3.54 -10.86 13.19
N LEU A 419 -2.27 -11.12 12.83
CA LEU A 419 -1.23 -11.53 13.78
C LEU A 419 -0.87 -10.42 14.77
N TYR A 420 -0.74 -9.17 14.31
CA TYR A 420 -0.54 -7.99 15.18
C TYR A 420 -1.73 -7.74 16.12
N GLN A 421 -2.94 -8.05 15.68
CA GLN A 421 -4.16 -8.01 16.50
C GLN A 421 -4.40 -9.28 17.33
N ASN A 422 -3.43 -10.21 17.39
CA ASN A 422 -3.48 -11.46 18.15
C ASN A 422 -4.73 -12.32 17.90
N GLN A 423 -5.22 -12.36 16.65
CA GLN A 423 -6.37 -13.19 16.27
C GLN A 423 -5.98 -14.66 16.16
N THR A 424 -6.50 -15.48 17.07
CA THR A 424 -6.16 -16.91 17.21
C THR A 424 -6.48 -17.75 15.98
N ALA A 425 -7.44 -17.34 15.15
CA ALA A 425 -7.76 -17.98 13.87
C ALA A 425 -6.57 -17.96 12.89
N TYR A 426 -5.82 -16.84 12.85
CA TYR A 426 -4.70 -16.61 11.92
C TYR A 426 -3.34 -17.08 12.49
N LEU A 427 -3.29 -17.53 13.74
CA LEU A 427 -2.06 -18.10 14.31
C LEU A 427 -1.68 -19.40 13.58
N PRO A 428 -0.48 -19.51 13.00
CA PRO A 428 -0.06 -20.72 12.27
C PRO A 428 0.13 -21.91 13.21
N ASP A 429 -0.39 -23.06 12.81
CA ASP A 429 -0.06 -24.37 13.37
C ASP A 429 1.16 -24.96 12.65
N TYR A 430 2.34 -24.62 13.16
CA TYR A 430 3.61 -25.19 12.69
C TYR A 430 3.66 -26.73 12.76
N ALA A 431 3.04 -27.35 13.78
CA ALA A 431 3.08 -28.80 13.95
C ALA A 431 2.18 -29.49 12.92
N GLY A 432 0.96 -28.97 12.73
CA GLY A 432 0.06 -29.34 11.65
C GLY A 432 0.70 -29.17 10.28
N ALA A 433 1.40 -28.05 10.04
CA ALA A 433 2.12 -27.81 8.79
C ALA A 433 3.21 -28.86 8.51
N VAL A 434 4.06 -29.17 9.50
CA VAL A 434 5.09 -30.21 9.35
C VAL A 434 4.48 -31.59 9.11
N ALA A 435 3.34 -31.91 9.73
CA ALA A 435 2.63 -33.16 9.50
C ALA A 435 2.00 -33.27 8.10
N ASN A 436 1.66 -32.14 7.46
CA ASN A 436 1.01 -32.06 6.15
C ASN A 436 1.96 -31.55 5.05
N GLY A 437 3.23 -31.97 5.06
CA GLY A 437 4.19 -31.71 3.98
C GLY A 437 4.67 -30.26 3.85
N GLY A 438 4.27 -29.38 4.78
CA GLY A 438 4.61 -27.96 4.84
C GLY A 438 3.40 -27.03 4.91
N LEU A 439 2.22 -27.49 4.45
CA LEU A 439 0.98 -26.68 4.40
C LEU A 439 0.22 -26.77 5.74
N ASP A 440 -0.04 -25.63 6.36
CA ASP A 440 -0.92 -25.56 7.54
C ASP A 440 -2.39 -25.84 7.14
N PRO A 441 -3.02 -26.93 7.60
CA PRO A 441 -4.39 -27.26 7.24
C PRO A 441 -5.42 -26.25 7.80
N LYS A 442 -5.07 -25.50 8.86
CA LYS A 442 -5.92 -24.53 9.55
C LYS A 442 -5.87 -23.16 8.88
N THR A 443 -4.68 -22.60 8.66
CA THR A 443 -4.53 -21.23 8.12
C THR A 443 -4.30 -21.20 6.61
N LYS A 444 -4.08 -22.36 5.96
CA LYS A 444 -3.72 -22.51 4.55
C LYS A 444 -2.44 -21.77 4.15
N THR A 445 -1.51 -21.63 5.09
CA THR A 445 -0.22 -20.97 4.89
C THR A 445 0.94 -21.96 4.99
N TYR A 446 2.13 -21.55 4.59
CA TYR A 446 3.37 -22.31 4.79
C TYR A 446 4.21 -21.67 5.91
N PRO A 447 4.00 -22.05 7.19
CA PRO A 447 4.78 -21.48 8.29
C PRO A 447 6.19 -22.06 8.39
N ALA A 448 7.16 -21.23 8.78
CA ALA A 448 8.53 -21.63 9.05
C ALA A 448 9.20 -20.80 10.16
N LYS A 449 10.08 -21.42 10.93
CA LYS A 449 10.76 -20.79 12.07
C LYS A 449 12.04 -20.09 11.64
N LEU A 450 12.39 -19.02 12.37
CA LEU A 450 13.67 -18.35 12.16
C LEU A 450 14.83 -19.34 12.41
N GLY A 451 15.79 -19.37 11.48
CA GLY A 451 16.92 -20.29 11.48
C GLY A 451 16.69 -21.61 10.71
N GLU A 452 15.48 -21.89 10.23
CA GLU A 452 15.29 -22.98 9.26
C GLU A 452 16.01 -22.70 7.93
N VAL A 453 16.41 -23.79 7.25
CA VAL A 453 16.81 -23.77 5.85
C VAL A 453 15.79 -24.62 5.10
N LEU A 454 14.87 -23.95 4.42
CA LEU A 454 13.85 -24.62 3.62
C LEU A 454 14.43 -24.97 2.25
N GLU A 455 14.07 -26.16 1.76
CA GLU A 455 14.12 -26.46 0.34
C GLU A 455 12.71 -26.52 -0.21
N ILE A 456 12.31 -25.49 -0.95
CA ILE A 456 10.98 -25.36 -1.55
C ILE A 456 11.07 -25.90 -2.97
N VAL A 457 10.23 -26.88 -3.28
CA VAL A 457 10.17 -27.54 -4.58
C VAL A 457 8.81 -27.29 -5.20
N LEU A 458 8.78 -26.55 -6.29
CA LEU A 458 7.57 -26.34 -7.10
C LEU A 458 7.54 -27.46 -8.14
N GLN A 459 6.47 -28.26 -8.16
CA GLN A 459 6.31 -29.43 -9.02
C GLN A 459 5.10 -29.21 -9.93
N ASN A 460 5.34 -29.05 -11.23
CA ASN A 460 4.33 -28.89 -12.27
C ASN A 460 3.60 -30.24 -12.50
N VAL A 461 2.27 -30.22 -12.43
CA VAL A 461 1.40 -31.41 -12.50
C VAL A 461 0.32 -31.23 -13.57
N GLY A 462 0.08 -32.27 -14.38
CA GLY A 462 -0.94 -32.25 -15.42
C GLY A 462 -2.35 -31.97 -14.86
N ALA A 463 -3.03 -31.01 -15.49
CA ALA A 463 -4.34 -30.51 -15.07
C ALA A 463 -5.41 -31.60 -14.86
N ILE A 464 -6.38 -31.35 -13.98
CA ILE A 464 -7.58 -32.18 -13.80
C ILE A 464 -8.77 -31.45 -14.43
N THR A 465 -9.63 -32.21 -15.12
CA THR A 465 -10.85 -31.71 -15.75
C THR A 465 -12.07 -32.52 -15.28
N TYR A 466 -13.13 -31.82 -14.92
CA TYR A 466 -14.42 -32.36 -14.47
C TYR A 466 -15.58 -31.97 -15.41
N ASP A 467 -15.40 -30.92 -16.22
CA ASP A 467 -16.34 -30.44 -17.25
C ASP A 467 -16.41 -31.33 -18.51
N GLY A 468 -15.55 -32.36 -18.58
CA GLY A 468 -15.43 -33.26 -19.73
C GLY A 468 -14.40 -32.82 -20.79
N SER A 469 -13.70 -31.71 -20.57
CA SER A 469 -12.56 -31.30 -21.42
C SER A 469 -11.35 -32.24 -21.22
N PRO A 470 -10.38 -32.29 -22.15
CA PRO A 470 -9.19 -33.14 -22.01
C PRO A 470 -8.26 -32.65 -20.89
N GLY A 471 -8.10 -33.45 -19.84
CA GLY A 471 -7.15 -33.18 -18.75
C GLY A 471 -5.69 -33.35 -19.14
N GLY A 472 -4.79 -32.97 -18.24
CA GLY A 472 -3.35 -33.14 -18.40
C GLY A 472 -2.62 -32.01 -19.13
N ALA A 473 -3.25 -30.84 -19.31
CA ALA A 473 -2.57 -29.63 -19.75
C ALA A 473 -1.46 -29.21 -18.78
N LEU A 474 -0.41 -28.55 -19.30
CA LEU A 474 0.72 -28.01 -18.55
C LEU A 474 1.08 -26.62 -19.09
N ASP A 475 1.47 -25.69 -18.22
CA ASP A 475 2.03 -24.40 -18.65
C ASP A 475 3.37 -24.06 -17.97
N THR A 476 4.10 -23.10 -18.53
CA THR A 476 5.37 -22.61 -17.98
C THR A 476 5.07 -21.46 -17.01
N HIS A 477 5.60 -21.55 -15.79
CA HIS A 477 5.27 -20.64 -14.70
C HIS A 477 6.51 -19.89 -14.19
N PRO A 478 6.61 -18.56 -14.37
CA PRO A 478 7.54 -17.74 -13.62
C PRO A 478 7.04 -17.67 -12.17
N TRP A 479 7.81 -18.19 -11.23
CA TRP A 479 7.47 -18.17 -9.81
C TRP A 479 8.27 -17.10 -9.08
N HIS A 480 7.55 -16.21 -8.41
CA HIS A 480 8.07 -15.13 -7.59
C HIS A 480 7.92 -15.44 -6.09
N MET A 481 8.86 -14.96 -5.28
CA MET A 481 8.80 -15.02 -3.81
C MET A 481 9.15 -13.66 -3.22
N HIS A 482 8.22 -13.13 -2.43
CA HIS A 482 8.39 -11.90 -1.67
C HIS A 482 9.38 -12.09 -0.51
N GLY A 483 9.83 -10.97 0.07
CA GLY A 483 10.78 -10.98 1.17
C GLY A 483 12.22 -11.17 0.70
N LYS A 484 12.97 -12.11 1.31
CA LYS A 484 14.41 -12.30 1.01
C LYS A 484 14.60 -13.21 -0.20
N HIS A 485 15.47 -12.80 -1.11
CA HIS A 485 15.88 -13.61 -2.27
C HIS A 485 16.34 -15.01 -1.86
N TYR A 486 15.78 -16.01 -2.53
CA TYR A 486 16.15 -17.40 -2.38
C TYR A 486 17.39 -17.72 -3.20
N TYR A 487 18.05 -18.84 -2.89
CA TYR A 487 19.07 -19.40 -3.76
C TYR A 487 18.42 -20.35 -4.76
N ASP A 488 18.75 -20.18 -6.03
CA ASP A 488 18.15 -20.97 -7.09
C ASP A 488 18.82 -22.35 -7.26
N ALA A 489 18.27 -23.36 -6.59
CA ALA A 489 18.80 -24.73 -6.59
C ALA A 489 18.50 -25.51 -7.90
N GLY A 490 17.95 -24.84 -8.92
CA GLY A 490 17.84 -25.35 -10.30
C GLY A 490 16.48 -25.97 -10.64
N ALA A 491 16.39 -26.58 -11.83
CA ALA A 491 15.17 -27.15 -12.37
C ALA A 491 15.39 -28.47 -13.16
N GLY A 492 14.30 -29.19 -13.40
CA GLY A 492 14.35 -30.42 -14.20
C GLY A 492 13.01 -30.93 -14.68
N GLU A 493 13.08 -31.80 -15.69
CA GLU A 493 11.94 -32.62 -16.10
C GLU A 493 11.71 -33.77 -15.10
N GLY A 494 10.46 -34.23 -15.04
CA GLY A 494 9.98 -35.37 -14.28
C GLY A 494 9.54 -35.03 -12.85
N LYS A 495 9.45 -36.08 -12.03
CA LYS A 495 9.29 -35.94 -10.58
C LYS A 495 10.59 -35.42 -9.97
N TYR A 496 10.49 -34.50 -9.01
CA TYR A 496 11.63 -34.07 -8.21
C TYR A 496 12.25 -35.24 -7.43
N ASP A 497 13.56 -35.41 -7.56
CA ASP A 497 14.37 -36.31 -6.77
C ASP A 497 15.60 -35.54 -6.21
N PRO A 498 15.85 -35.56 -4.89
CA PRO A 498 16.96 -34.82 -4.30
C PRO A 498 18.35 -35.24 -4.83
N SER A 499 18.55 -36.53 -5.11
CA SER A 499 19.85 -37.02 -5.59
C SER A 499 20.12 -36.59 -7.04
N VAL A 500 19.08 -36.54 -7.87
CA VAL A 500 19.16 -36.00 -9.24
C VAL A 500 19.38 -34.49 -9.21
N ALA A 501 18.73 -33.76 -8.29
CA ALA A 501 18.94 -32.32 -8.12
C ALA A 501 20.39 -31.99 -7.68
N GLU A 502 20.92 -32.68 -6.66
CA GLU A 502 22.32 -32.50 -6.24
C GLU A 502 23.32 -32.91 -7.33
N ALA A 503 23.02 -33.95 -8.12
CA ALA A 503 23.86 -34.34 -9.25
C ALA A 503 23.94 -33.25 -10.33
N LYS A 504 22.84 -32.51 -10.59
CA LYS A 504 22.83 -31.35 -11.51
C LYS A 504 23.53 -30.11 -10.94
N LEU A 505 23.45 -29.89 -9.63
CA LEU A 505 24.15 -28.79 -8.94
C LEU A 505 25.66 -29.01 -8.81
N LYS A 506 26.14 -30.25 -9.02
CA LYS A 506 27.56 -30.59 -8.84
C LYS A 506 28.48 -29.74 -9.74
N GLY A 507 29.24 -28.84 -9.13
CA GLY A 507 30.19 -27.95 -9.81
C GLY A 507 29.62 -26.59 -10.22
N THR A 508 28.36 -26.29 -9.89
CA THR A 508 27.81 -24.93 -9.98
C THR A 508 27.82 -24.26 -8.60
N THR A 509 27.48 -22.98 -8.57
CA THR A 509 27.16 -22.27 -7.32
C THR A 509 25.99 -21.36 -7.62
N PRO A 510 24.77 -21.71 -7.18
CA PRO A 510 23.57 -20.92 -7.40
C PRO A 510 23.69 -19.45 -7.06
N VAL A 511 23.12 -18.62 -7.92
CA VAL A 511 22.87 -17.20 -7.63
C VAL A 511 21.65 -17.05 -6.73
N LYS A 512 21.54 -15.89 -6.07
CA LYS A 512 20.30 -15.46 -5.42
C LYS A 512 19.36 -14.88 -6.47
N ARG A 513 18.06 -15.16 -6.35
CA ARG A 513 17.00 -14.74 -7.26
C ARG A 513 15.72 -14.45 -6.45
N ASP A 514 14.77 -13.78 -7.08
CA ASP A 514 13.39 -13.72 -6.59
C ASP A 514 12.37 -14.23 -7.60
N THR A 515 12.69 -14.29 -8.91
CA THR A 515 11.81 -14.87 -9.92
C THR A 515 12.52 -15.88 -10.82
N THR A 516 12.02 -17.12 -10.87
CA THR A 516 12.61 -18.21 -11.67
C THR A 516 11.56 -19.10 -12.32
N MET A 517 11.91 -19.71 -13.45
CA MET A 517 10.95 -20.46 -14.28
C MET A 517 10.79 -21.91 -13.82
N LEU A 518 9.54 -22.32 -13.58
CA LEU A 518 9.08 -23.71 -13.60
C LEU A 518 8.60 -24.02 -15.02
N PHE A 519 9.44 -24.69 -15.81
CA PHE A 519 9.11 -25.05 -17.20
C PHE A 519 8.14 -26.23 -17.26
N ARG A 520 7.26 -26.24 -18.27
CA ARG A 520 6.34 -27.36 -18.55
C ARG A 520 7.00 -28.60 -19.16
N TYR A 521 8.10 -28.41 -19.89
CA TYR A 521 8.79 -29.40 -20.75
C TYR A 521 7.93 -29.95 -21.92
N ASN A 522 6.68 -30.35 -21.67
CA ASN A 522 5.68 -30.73 -22.66
C ASN A 522 4.45 -29.81 -22.55
N ALA A 523 3.66 -29.68 -23.63
CA ALA A 523 2.38 -28.95 -23.58
C ALA A 523 1.27 -29.75 -22.86
N THR A 524 1.33 -31.08 -22.91
CA THR A 524 0.37 -31.99 -22.27
C THR A 524 1.04 -33.25 -21.73
N THR A 525 0.36 -33.92 -20.82
CA THR A 525 0.74 -35.16 -20.14
C THR A 525 -0.54 -35.87 -19.65
N ALA A 526 -0.49 -36.92 -18.82
CA ALA A 526 -1.71 -37.46 -18.20
C ALA A 526 -2.19 -36.59 -17.02
N ALA A 527 -3.50 -36.54 -16.75
CA ALA A 527 -4.02 -35.86 -15.56
C ALA A 527 -3.38 -36.43 -14.28
N ASN A 528 -2.98 -35.55 -13.34
CA ASN A 528 -2.19 -35.86 -12.14
C ASN A 528 -0.74 -36.34 -12.36
N GLU A 529 -0.21 -36.33 -13.59
CA GLU A 529 1.18 -36.71 -13.85
C GLU A 529 2.14 -35.55 -13.57
N VAL A 530 3.20 -35.82 -12.80
CA VAL A 530 4.25 -34.86 -12.45
C VAL A 530 5.31 -34.76 -13.55
N ARG A 531 5.58 -33.56 -14.09
CA ARG A 531 6.43 -33.42 -15.31
C ARG A 531 7.54 -32.39 -15.28
N GLY A 532 7.50 -31.38 -14.41
CA GLY A 532 8.58 -30.40 -14.29
C GLY A 532 8.75 -29.97 -12.84
N TRP A 533 9.98 -29.64 -12.42
CA TRP A 533 10.27 -29.15 -11.08
C TRP A 533 11.23 -27.96 -11.09
N ARG A 534 11.06 -27.08 -10.11
CA ARG A 534 11.98 -26.00 -9.69
C ARG A 534 12.31 -26.22 -8.22
N ALA A 535 13.56 -26.08 -7.83
CA ALA A 535 13.98 -26.14 -6.42
C ALA A 535 14.63 -24.82 -5.99
N TRP A 536 14.26 -24.35 -4.82
CA TRP A 536 14.83 -23.17 -4.16
C TRP A 536 15.35 -23.54 -2.78
N ARG A 537 16.43 -22.89 -2.34
CA ARG A 537 16.86 -22.94 -0.93
C ARG A 537 16.67 -21.57 -0.28
N VAL A 538 15.99 -21.55 0.87
CA VAL A 538 15.67 -20.32 1.61
C VAL A 538 16.24 -20.43 3.02
N ARG A 539 17.10 -19.49 3.42
CA ARG A 539 17.46 -19.33 4.83
C ARG A 539 16.42 -18.42 5.48
N VAL A 540 15.67 -18.95 6.45
CA VAL A 540 14.58 -18.23 7.12
C VAL A 540 15.16 -17.27 8.16
N GLU A 541 15.63 -16.12 7.68
CA GLU A 541 16.36 -15.12 8.48
C GLU A 541 15.52 -13.88 8.84
N ALA A 542 14.33 -13.75 8.23
CA ALA A 542 13.49 -12.56 8.25
C ALA A 542 12.05 -12.95 8.58
N ALA A 543 11.50 -12.41 9.67
CA ALA A 543 10.11 -12.65 10.05
C ALA A 543 9.16 -11.77 9.22
N GLY A 544 7.96 -12.27 8.94
CA GLY A 544 6.96 -11.58 8.15
C GLY A 544 5.96 -12.54 7.50
N VAL A 545 5.02 -11.98 6.74
CA VAL A 545 4.15 -12.71 5.84
C VAL A 545 4.58 -12.36 4.42
N TRP A 546 4.88 -13.36 3.61
CA TRP A 546 5.46 -13.20 2.27
C TRP A 546 4.65 -14.02 1.28
N MET A 547 4.18 -13.39 0.20
CA MET A 547 3.53 -14.13 -0.89
C MET A 547 4.57 -14.89 -1.73
N VAL A 548 4.21 -16.10 -2.12
CA VAL A 548 4.90 -16.90 -3.13
C VAL A 548 3.86 -17.23 -4.18
N HIS A 549 4.06 -16.80 -5.43
CA HIS A 549 3.04 -16.88 -6.45
C HIS A 549 3.61 -17.04 -7.86
N CYS A 550 2.79 -17.56 -8.76
CA CYS A 550 3.04 -17.41 -10.19
C CYS A 550 2.95 -15.93 -10.57
N HIS A 551 3.85 -15.42 -11.38
CA HIS A 551 3.87 -14.02 -11.80
C HIS A 551 3.07 -13.77 -13.10
N ILE A 552 2.36 -14.80 -13.61
CA ILE A 552 1.37 -14.65 -14.69
C ILE A 552 0.05 -14.14 -14.08
N LEU A 553 -0.41 -12.96 -14.49
CA LEU A 553 -1.57 -12.30 -13.88
C LEU A 553 -2.85 -13.13 -14.02
N GLN A 554 -3.06 -13.77 -15.17
CA GLN A 554 -4.18 -14.68 -15.38
C GLN A 554 -4.22 -15.81 -14.35
N HIS A 555 -3.05 -16.33 -13.97
CA HIS A 555 -2.96 -17.45 -13.03
C HIS A 555 -3.04 -16.95 -11.59
N MET A 556 -2.55 -15.74 -11.29
CA MET A 556 -2.73 -15.07 -9.99
C MET A 556 -4.22 -14.86 -9.66
N VAL A 557 -5.00 -14.35 -10.62
CA VAL A 557 -6.47 -14.18 -10.51
C VAL A 557 -7.15 -15.54 -10.32
N GLN A 558 -6.71 -16.57 -11.03
CA GLN A 558 -7.19 -17.95 -10.88
C GLN A 558 -6.66 -18.67 -9.61
N GLY A 559 -5.99 -17.96 -8.70
CA GLY A 559 -5.63 -18.46 -7.37
C GLY A 559 -4.24 -19.09 -7.20
N MET A 560 -3.34 -18.97 -8.18
CA MET A 560 -1.97 -19.53 -8.18
C MET A 560 -0.99 -18.76 -7.26
N GLN A 561 -1.36 -18.63 -5.99
CA GLN A 561 -0.66 -17.83 -4.99
C GLN A 561 -0.75 -18.51 -3.61
N THR A 562 0.29 -18.38 -2.78
CA THR A 562 0.25 -18.89 -1.42
C THR A 562 1.06 -18.04 -0.41
N PRO A 563 0.53 -17.78 0.80
CA PRO A 563 1.23 -17.05 1.84
C PRO A 563 2.20 -17.95 2.65
N PHE A 564 3.46 -17.52 2.74
CA PHE A 564 4.44 -18.05 3.69
C PHE A 564 4.50 -17.17 4.95
N ILE A 565 4.53 -17.80 6.13
CA ILE A 565 4.61 -17.10 7.42
C ILE A 565 5.96 -17.43 8.07
N PHE A 566 6.87 -16.46 8.12
CA PHE A 566 8.20 -16.64 8.70
C PHE A 566 8.28 -16.07 10.12
N GLY A 567 8.79 -16.89 11.04
CA GLY A 567 8.86 -16.61 12.47
C GLY A 567 7.58 -16.97 13.22
N ASP A 568 7.70 -17.17 14.54
CA ASP A 568 6.52 -17.28 15.41
C ASP A 568 5.88 -15.89 15.61
N THR A 569 4.69 -15.80 16.21
CA THR A 569 4.00 -14.51 16.47
C THR A 569 4.89 -13.49 17.21
N LYS A 570 5.73 -13.97 18.13
CA LYS A 570 6.71 -13.14 18.87
C LYS A 570 7.84 -12.59 17.99
N ASP A 571 8.13 -13.26 16.87
CA ASP A 571 9.11 -12.82 15.89
C ASP A 571 8.53 -11.82 14.89
N ILE A 572 7.25 -11.97 14.55
CA ILE A 572 6.52 -11.13 13.59
C ILE A 572 6.11 -9.79 14.22
N VAL A 573 5.63 -9.82 15.47
CA VAL A 573 5.17 -8.63 16.22
C VAL A 573 6.35 -7.96 16.97
N LYS A 574 7.47 -7.75 16.26
CA LYS A 574 8.67 -7.08 16.79
C LYS A 574 8.62 -5.55 16.70
N VAL A 575 7.82 -5.01 15.78
CA VAL A 575 7.53 -3.56 15.72
C VAL A 575 6.45 -3.25 16.75
N GLY A 576 6.57 -2.14 17.48
CA GLY A 576 5.65 -1.83 18.58
C GLY A 576 4.25 -1.50 18.09
N ILE A 577 3.20 -1.91 18.81
CA ILE A 577 1.80 -1.58 18.46
C ILE A 577 1.58 -0.06 18.23
N PRO A 578 2.15 0.87 19.03
CA PRO A 578 2.02 2.31 18.75
C PRO A 578 2.64 2.74 17.42
N GLU A 579 3.72 2.07 16.98
CA GLU A 579 4.38 2.37 15.71
C GLU A 579 3.50 1.92 14.53
N VAL A 580 2.85 0.75 14.64
CA VAL A 580 2.06 0.16 13.53
C VAL A 580 0.56 0.48 13.53
N GLN A 581 0.05 1.26 14.49
CA GLN A 581 -1.40 1.42 14.72
C GLN A 581 -2.17 1.86 13.46
N GLY A 582 -1.58 2.70 12.61
CA GLY A 582 -2.17 3.15 11.34
C GLY A 582 -2.38 2.03 10.30
N TYR A 583 -1.57 0.95 10.34
CA TYR A 583 -1.71 -0.20 9.43
C TYR A 583 -2.82 -1.17 9.84
N LEU A 584 -3.35 -1.07 11.08
CA LEU A 584 -4.22 -2.10 11.64
C LEU A 584 -5.70 -1.94 11.26
N THR A 585 -6.09 -0.79 10.71
CA THR A 585 -7.46 -0.44 10.34
C THR A 585 -7.58 -0.20 8.84
N TYR A 586 -8.62 -0.76 8.22
CA TYR A 586 -9.00 -0.45 6.84
C TYR A 586 -9.76 0.89 6.76
N GLY A 587 -9.79 1.51 5.57
CA GLY A 587 -10.74 2.59 5.27
C GLY A 587 -10.24 4.01 5.56
N GLY A 588 -8.93 4.25 5.57
CA GLY A 588 -8.37 5.59 5.77
C GLY A 588 -6.90 5.70 5.40
N ASP A 589 -6.35 6.91 5.57
CA ASP A 589 -4.95 7.21 5.28
C ASP A 589 -4.00 6.50 6.24
N VAL A 590 -2.95 5.91 5.70
CA VAL A 590 -2.01 5.08 6.45
C VAL A 590 -0.67 5.80 6.61
N THR A 591 -0.36 6.14 7.87
CA THR A 591 0.84 6.88 8.29
C THR A 591 1.55 6.19 9.46
N LEU A 592 2.86 6.42 9.60
CA LEU A 592 3.69 5.83 10.66
C LEU A 592 3.88 6.78 11.85
N SER A 593 3.70 6.28 13.08
CA SER A 593 3.95 7.04 14.31
C SER A 593 5.28 6.62 14.98
N HIS A 594 6.40 7.17 14.50
CA HIS A 594 7.72 6.85 15.06
C HIS A 594 8.02 7.62 16.36
N ALA A 595 8.12 6.88 17.47
CA ALA A 595 8.64 7.39 18.74
C ALA A 595 9.57 6.37 19.41
N ARG A 596 10.73 6.08 18.80
CA ARG A 596 11.69 5.10 19.35
C ARG A 596 12.43 5.59 20.58
N ILE A 597 12.29 4.84 21.67
CA ILE A 597 13.20 4.87 22.82
C ILE A 597 14.42 4.00 22.48
N ALA A 598 15.63 4.55 22.60
CA ALA A 598 16.85 3.83 22.28
C ALA A 598 17.18 2.73 23.32
N LEU A 599 17.18 1.47 22.88
CA LEU A 599 17.78 0.35 23.62
C LEU A 599 19.21 0.12 23.12
N SER A 600 20.19 0.70 23.82
CA SER A 600 21.60 0.34 23.61
C SER A 600 21.93 -1.01 24.25
N SER A 601 22.52 -1.91 23.46
CA SER A 601 22.99 -3.22 23.95
C SER A 601 24.18 -3.06 24.91
N ALA A 602 23.95 -3.26 26.21
CA ALA A 602 25.01 -3.24 27.21
C ALA A 602 25.55 -4.66 27.50
N ARG A 603 26.36 -5.20 26.57
CA ARG A 603 27.43 -6.15 26.92
C ARG A 603 28.73 -5.37 27.04
N ASP A 604 29.02 -4.80 28.22
CA ASP A 604 30.42 -4.72 28.64
C ASP A 604 30.64 -4.64 30.15
N LYS A 605 31.88 -4.99 30.51
CA LYS A 605 32.33 -5.53 31.80
C LYS A 605 32.26 -4.61 33.03
N GLN A 606 32.24 -5.29 34.17
CA GLN A 606 32.59 -4.81 35.52
C GLN A 606 33.69 -3.74 35.56
N ARG A 607 33.48 -2.69 36.35
CA ARG A 607 34.49 -2.15 37.29
C ARG A 607 33.82 -1.35 38.40
N ALA A 608 34.15 -1.67 39.65
CA ALA A 608 33.70 -0.95 40.82
C ALA A 608 34.68 0.18 41.19
N VAL A 609 34.16 1.31 41.64
CA VAL A 609 34.91 2.34 42.39
C VAL A 609 34.00 2.87 43.49
N GLN A 610 34.50 2.92 44.73
CA GLN A 610 33.79 3.46 45.89
C GLN A 610 33.78 4.99 45.86
N VAL A 611 32.75 5.61 46.44
CA VAL A 611 32.79 7.00 46.92
C VAL A 611 32.18 7.06 48.31
N SER A 612 32.82 7.82 49.21
CA SER A 612 32.51 7.96 50.63
C SER A 612 31.52 9.09 50.93
N GLU A 613 31.09 9.15 52.20
CA GLU A 613 30.13 10.11 52.78
C GLU A 613 30.63 11.57 52.82
N GLY A 614 29.71 12.54 52.98
CA GLY A 614 30.06 13.90 53.45
C GLY A 614 29.10 15.05 53.05
N ASP A 615 28.29 15.51 54.02
CA ASP A 615 27.63 16.84 54.18
C ASP A 615 26.70 17.46 53.10
N GLU A 616 25.42 17.66 53.48
CA GLU A 616 24.46 18.60 52.85
C GLU A 616 24.43 19.95 53.62
N ARG A 617 24.67 21.12 52.97
CA ARG A 617 24.15 22.44 53.43
C ARG A 617 23.86 23.48 52.31
N ILE A 618 22.58 23.52 51.88
CA ILE A 618 21.64 24.68 51.79
C ILE A 618 22.01 25.95 50.93
N PHE A 619 20.95 26.72 50.58
CA PHE A 619 20.87 28.16 50.17
C PHE A 619 20.89 28.47 48.65
N TYR A 620 19.98 29.23 48.02
CA TYR A 620 18.58 29.70 48.25
C TYR A 620 17.96 29.99 46.84
N TRP A 621 16.65 30.18 46.61
CA TRP A 621 15.88 31.43 46.80
C TRP A 621 14.36 31.23 46.50
N THR A 622 13.51 31.87 47.32
CA THR A 622 12.17 32.50 47.06
C THR A 622 11.25 31.96 45.95
N SER A 623 9.92 31.82 46.08
CA SER A 623 8.92 32.30 47.07
C SER A 623 7.52 31.87 46.56
N THR A 624 6.50 31.45 47.32
CA THR A 624 6.31 31.11 48.76
C THR A 624 5.08 30.17 48.82
N ILE A 625 4.74 29.60 49.99
CA ILE A 625 3.49 28.90 50.32
C ILE A 625 3.30 27.50 49.70
N ASP A 626 3.06 26.42 50.46
CA ASP A 626 3.61 26.11 51.79
C ASP A 626 3.70 24.58 52.00
N LEU A 627 4.13 24.11 53.17
CA LEU A 627 4.27 22.69 53.51
C LEU A 627 4.26 22.49 55.04
N ILE A 628 3.13 22.08 55.65
CA ILE A 628 2.96 21.71 57.08
C ILE A 628 1.55 21.08 57.26
N ALA A 629 1.24 20.13 58.16
CA ALA A 629 2.02 19.33 59.13
C ALA A 629 1.42 17.90 59.32
N TYR A 630 1.24 17.44 60.58
CA TYR A 630 0.65 16.17 61.05
C TYR A 630 -0.07 16.44 62.39
N LEU A 631 -1.07 15.60 62.75
CA LEU A 631 -1.78 15.46 64.04
C LEU A 631 -3.19 16.07 64.25
N ASP A 632 -4.06 15.13 64.64
CA ASP A 632 -5.31 15.19 65.42
C ASP A 632 -6.65 15.57 64.74
N HIS A 633 -7.70 14.86 65.18
CA HIS A 633 -9.04 14.65 64.63
C HIS A 633 -9.57 15.52 63.45
N ARG A 634 -9.78 14.83 62.31
CA ARG A 634 -10.49 15.20 61.06
C ARG A 634 -9.71 16.08 60.06
N LEU A 635 -9.42 15.46 58.90
CA LEU A 635 -8.82 16.01 57.66
C LEU A 635 -7.46 16.72 57.79
N SER A 636 -6.48 16.30 56.98
CA SER A 636 -5.26 17.07 56.69
C SER A 636 -5.01 17.09 55.18
N GLU A 637 -4.94 18.28 54.60
CA GLU A 637 -4.92 18.56 53.17
C GLU A 637 -3.49 18.79 52.64
N CYS A 638 -3.20 18.39 51.39
CA CYS A 638 -2.03 18.86 50.66
C CYS A 638 -2.21 18.76 49.14
N LEU A 639 -2.23 19.91 48.45
CA LEU A 639 -2.47 20.02 47.00
C LEU A 639 -1.22 20.53 46.28
N LYS A 640 -0.58 19.68 45.47
CA LYS A 640 0.54 20.07 44.58
C LYS A 640 0.53 19.28 43.26
N ASP A 641 1.25 19.82 42.30
CA ASP A 641 1.46 19.30 40.93
C ASP A 641 2.26 17.98 40.95
N ALA A 642 1.68 16.90 40.41
CA ALA A 642 2.30 15.57 40.42
C ALA A 642 3.48 15.46 39.44
N ASP A 643 3.41 16.11 38.29
CA ASP A 643 4.48 16.09 37.28
C ASP A 643 5.76 16.75 37.83
N LYS A 644 5.62 17.86 38.58
CA LYS A 644 6.75 18.51 39.28
C LYS A 644 7.34 17.63 40.38
N ILE A 645 6.53 16.88 41.13
CA ILE A 645 7.03 15.98 42.19
C ILE A 645 7.71 14.74 41.60
N ALA A 646 7.17 14.18 40.52
CA ALA A 646 7.69 12.97 39.88
C ALA A 646 9.14 13.11 39.37
N GLY A 647 9.60 14.32 39.04
CA GLY A 647 10.97 14.60 38.58
C GLY A 647 12.06 14.44 39.64
N PHE A 648 11.74 14.53 40.94
CA PHE A 648 12.73 14.53 42.01
C PHE A 648 12.99 13.12 42.57
N ARG A 649 14.19 12.57 42.30
CA ARG A 649 14.61 11.25 42.81
C ARG A 649 14.47 11.08 44.34
N LYS A 650 14.66 12.13 45.14
CA LYS A 650 14.64 12.08 46.62
C LYS A 650 13.27 11.63 47.18
N TYR A 651 12.16 11.96 46.50
CA TYR A 651 10.79 11.58 46.92
C TYR A 651 10.33 10.21 46.39
N ARG A 652 11.00 9.63 45.39
CA ARG A 652 10.68 8.27 44.90
C ARG A 652 11.20 7.16 45.82
N SER A 653 12.08 7.48 46.78
CA SER A 653 12.77 6.51 47.64
C SER A 653 12.72 6.82 49.14
N GLY A 654 12.09 7.92 49.57
CA GLY A 654 11.97 8.27 50.98
C GLY A 654 10.73 9.09 51.32
N ILE A 655 10.16 8.76 52.49
CA ILE A 655 9.21 9.55 53.31
C ILE A 655 7.68 9.26 53.10
N VAL A 656 7.08 8.77 54.21
CA VAL A 656 5.67 8.64 54.60
C VAL A 656 4.73 7.68 53.83
N PHE A 657 4.33 7.91 52.57
CA PHE A 657 3.11 7.23 52.03
C PHE A 657 3.31 5.92 51.24
N GLN A 658 4.52 5.51 50.86
CA GLN A 658 4.79 4.24 50.14
C GLN A 658 3.87 3.97 48.92
N MET A 659 3.60 4.99 48.10
CA MET A 659 2.75 4.88 46.91
C MET A 659 3.30 3.84 45.91
N PRO A 660 2.44 3.13 45.14
CA PRO A 660 2.88 2.07 44.21
C PRO A 660 3.86 2.58 43.14
N LYS A 661 4.82 1.76 42.73
CA LYS A 661 5.72 2.11 41.60
C LYS A 661 4.97 2.37 40.28
N ALA A 662 3.82 1.71 40.09
CA ALA A 662 2.96 1.91 38.93
C ALA A 662 2.40 3.34 38.84
N TRP A 663 2.02 3.95 39.97
CA TRP A 663 1.53 5.33 40.07
C TRP A 663 2.47 6.34 39.42
N TRP A 664 3.78 6.17 39.64
CA TRP A 664 4.83 7.05 39.10
C TRP A 664 5.24 6.74 37.66
N SER A 665 4.62 5.75 37.01
CA SER A 665 4.97 5.35 35.65
C SER A 665 4.47 6.35 34.61
N ASP A 666 5.21 6.51 33.50
CA ASP A 666 4.76 7.32 32.37
C ASP A 666 3.42 6.79 31.79
N SER A 667 3.17 5.47 31.91
CA SER A 667 1.92 4.82 31.51
C SER A 667 0.73 5.28 32.35
N SER A 668 0.88 5.42 33.68
CA SER A 668 -0.17 5.97 34.54
C SER A 668 -0.36 7.48 34.35
N ARG A 669 0.69 8.26 34.07
CA ARG A 669 0.54 9.71 33.80
C ARG A 669 -0.12 10.03 32.44
N LYS A 670 -0.09 9.10 31.48
CA LYS A 670 -0.66 9.23 30.13
C LYS A 670 -1.96 8.44 29.91
N SER A 671 -2.53 7.87 30.98
CA SER A 671 -3.79 7.14 30.94
C SER A 671 -4.94 8.07 31.34
N ASN A 672 -6.07 8.08 30.62
CA ASN A 672 -7.22 8.95 30.93
C ASN A 672 -7.95 8.62 32.25
N GLY A 673 -7.58 7.52 32.92
CA GLY A 673 -8.19 7.14 34.20
C GLY A 673 -7.91 5.69 34.60
N TYR A 674 -7.84 5.46 35.91
CA TYR A 674 -7.57 4.14 36.49
C TYR A 674 -7.93 4.12 37.98
N PHE A 675 -8.10 2.91 38.53
CA PHE A 675 -8.28 2.68 39.97
C PHE A 675 -7.40 1.53 40.45
N GLY A 676 -6.88 1.64 41.66
CA GLY A 676 -6.21 0.54 42.36
C GLY A 676 -6.44 0.59 43.88
N CYS A 677 -6.28 -0.56 44.51
CA CYS A 677 -6.49 -0.78 45.93
C CYS A 677 -5.44 -1.77 46.46
N ARG A 678 -4.90 -1.50 47.65
CA ARG A 678 -3.99 -2.34 48.42
C ARG A 678 -4.45 -2.38 49.87
N VAL A 679 -4.91 -3.55 50.30
CA VAL A 679 -5.25 -3.81 51.70
C VAL A 679 -3.99 -4.27 52.43
N ALA A 680 -3.59 -3.56 53.48
CA ALA A 680 -2.54 -3.97 54.42
C ALA A 680 -3.17 -4.37 55.77
N THR A 681 -2.35 -4.86 56.70
CA THR A 681 -2.84 -5.31 58.03
C THR A 681 -3.32 -4.17 58.92
N SER A 682 -2.67 -2.99 58.85
CA SER A 682 -3.02 -1.81 59.65
C SER A 682 -3.82 -0.74 58.90
N HIS A 683 -3.79 -0.73 57.56
CA HIS A 683 -4.38 0.35 56.75
C HIS A 683 -4.82 -0.16 55.37
N ILE A 684 -5.64 0.62 54.68
CA ILE A 684 -6.07 0.40 53.30
C ILE A 684 -5.61 1.59 52.47
N ASP A 685 -4.86 1.33 51.40
CA ASP A 685 -4.45 2.33 50.43
C ASP A 685 -5.28 2.16 49.15
N THR A 686 -5.91 3.23 48.68
CA THR A 686 -6.60 3.27 47.39
C THR A 686 -6.12 4.45 46.57
N TRP A 687 -6.22 4.35 45.25
CA TRP A 687 -5.76 5.40 44.36
C TRP A 687 -6.56 5.43 43.07
N ALA A 688 -6.88 6.63 42.59
CA ALA A 688 -7.76 6.84 41.45
C ALA A 688 -7.32 8.03 40.61
N TYR A 689 -7.46 7.91 39.30
CA TYR A 689 -7.31 9.02 38.35
C TYR A 689 -8.55 9.14 37.48
N PHE A 690 -9.00 10.37 37.26
CA PHE A 690 -10.01 10.73 36.27
C PHE A 690 -9.52 11.94 35.47
N GLU A 691 -9.43 11.80 34.15
CA GLU A 691 -9.19 12.90 33.22
C GLU A 691 -10.51 13.23 32.51
N ILE A 692 -10.89 14.51 32.49
CA ILE A 692 -12.18 14.96 31.96
C ILE A 692 -11.97 16.16 31.04
N LYS A 693 -12.41 16.06 29.78
CA LYS A 693 -12.36 17.18 28.84
C LYS A 693 -13.63 18.01 28.95
N GLN A 694 -13.50 19.31 29.16
CA GLN A 694 -14.63 20.24 29.07
C GLN A 694 -14.42 21.24 27.94
N LEU A 695 -15.50 21.56 27.22
CA LEU A 695 -15.54 22.62 26.22
C LEU A 695 -16.10 23.90 26.86
N GLU A 696 -15.43 25.03 26.62
CA GLU A 696 -15.86 26.37 27.04
C GLU A 696 -16.57 27.12 25.89
N GLN A 697 -17.08 28.31 26.19
CA GLN A 697 -17.68 29.18 25.16
C GLN A 697 -16.61 29.58 24.12
N GLY A 698 -16.93 29.49 22.84
CA GLY A 698 -15.99 29.79 21.74
C GLY A 698 -15.07 28.63 21.35
N ALA A 699 -15.42 27.38 21.69
CA ALA A 699 -14.70 26.16 21.30
C ALA A 699 -13.26 26.01 21.85
N GLN A 700 -12.88 26.81 22.84
CA GLN A 700 -11.72 26.49 23.69
C GLN A 700 -12.06 25.33 24.61
N TYR A 701 -11.05 24.59 25.07
CA TYR A 701 -11.23 23.42 25.93
C TYR A 701 -10.20 23.36 27.04
N HIS A 702 -10.61 22.78 28.16
CA HIS A 702 -9.77 22.53 29.33
C HIS A 702 -9.81 21.04 29.70
N TRP A 703 -8.71 20.52 30.25
CA TRP A 703 -8.61 19.16 30.77
C TRP A 703 -8.52 19.19 32.29
N TYR A 704 -9.53 18.65 32.96
CA TYR A 704 -9.53 18.46 34.40
C TYR A 704 -8.82 17.16 34.74
N LYS A 705 -7.84 17.23 35.64
CA LYS A 705 -7.06 16.10 36.14
C LYS A 705 -7.38 15.91 37.62
N LEU A 706 -8.02 14.79 37.96
CA LEU A 706 -8.39 14.45 39.34
C LEU A 706 -7.62 13.20 39.74
N ASN A 707 -6.45 13.41 40.32
CA ASN A 707 -5.52 12.35 40.70
C ASN A 707 -5.43 12.23 42.22
N VAL A 708 -6.02 11.18 42.80
CA VAL A 708 -6.15 11.04 44.25
C VAL A 708 -5.54 9.74 44.78
N PHE A 709 -4.84 9.85 45.90
CA PHE A 709 -4.36 8.72 46.70
C PHE A 709 -4.92 8.86 48.12
N ILE A 710 -5.48 7.78 48.65
CA ILE A 710 -6.19 7.76 49.92
C ILE A 710 -5.60 6.64 50.79
N ARG A 711 -5.31 6.95 52.05
CA ARG A 711 -4.96 5.98 53.09
C ARG A 711 -5.98 6.05 54.22
N TRP A 712 -6.63 4.94 54.54
CA TRP A 712 -7.49 4.79 55.71
C TRP A 712 -6.83 3.86 56.74
N ASP A 713 -6.65 4.32 57.97
CA ASP A 713 -6.07 3.51 59.06
C ASP A 713 -7.15 2.75 59.85
N ARG A 714 -6.93 1.45 60.03
CA ARG A 714 -7.90 0.53 60.65
C ARG A 714 -7.99 0.65 62.18
N SER A 715 -6.99 1.24 62.82
CA SER A 715 -6.92 1.39 64.27
C SER A 715 -7.45 2.74 64.77
N THR A 716 -7.27 3.81 63.98
CA THR A 716 -7.71 5.16 64.33
C THR A 716 -8.93 5.65 63.54
N HIS A 717 -9.35 4.91 62.50
CA HIS A 717 -10.36 5.33 61.52
C HIS A 717 -10.05 6.69 60.85
N GLN A 718 -8.77 7.05 60.78
CA GLN A 718 -8.32 8.28 60.13
C GLN A 718 -8.10 8.05 58.63
N THR A 719 -8.69 8.92 57.81
CA THR A 719 -8.41 8.99 56.36
C THR A 719 -7.47 10.15 56.07
N VAL A 720 -6.40 9.87 55.33
CA VAL A 720 -5.56 10.87 54.68
C VAL A 720 -5.82 10.83 53.18
N VAL A 721 -6.11 11.99 52.59
CA VAL A 721 -6.33 12.16 51.14
C VAL A 721 -5.23 13.06 50.59
N LEU A 722 -4.56 12.59 49.53
CA LEU A 722 -3.61 13.36 48.74
C LEU A 722 -4.20 13.55 47.35
N ALA A 723 -4.50 14.80 47.00
CA ALA A 723 -5.01 15.17 45.68
C ALA A 723 -3.95 15.95 44.90
N PHE A 724 -3.74 15.58 43.64
CA PHE A 724 -2.79 16.20 42.73
C PHE A 724 -3.50 16.78 41.52
N ASP A 725 -2.88 17.77 40.90
CA ASP A 725 -3.28 18.41 39.62
C ASP A 725 -4.71 18.98 39.60
N THR A 726 -5.34 19.09 40.77
CA THR A 726 -6.71 19.54 40.97
C THR A 726 -6.78 21.06 40.95
N LEU A 727 -7.65 21.64 40.13
CA LEU A 727 -7.83 23.09 40.08
C LEU A 727 -8.34 23.65 41.42
N PRO A 728 -7.92 24.86 41.85
CA PRO A 728 -8.30 25.44 43.14
C PRO A 728 -9.82 25.49 43.39
N VAL A 729 -10.62 25.74 42.35
CA VAL A 729 -12.09 25.78 42.44
C VAL A 729 -12.69 24.43 42.84
N ILE A 730 -12.07 23.32 42.41
CA ILE A 730 -12.52 21.96 42.77
C ILE A 730 -12.01 21.60 44.16
N ALA A 731 -10.78 21.99 44.51
CA ALA A 731 -10.26 21.84 45.88
C ALA A 731 -11.16 22.54 46.92
N SER A 732 -11.55 23.80 46.69
CA SER A 732 -12.46 24.52 47.58
C SER A 732 -13.81 23.80 47.76
N ARG A 733 -14.37 23.25 46.68
CA ARG A 733 -15.61 22.45 46.72
C ARG A 733 -15.45 21.15 47.49
N PHE A 734 -14.32 20.45 47.34
CA PHE A 734 -14.03 19.28 48.17
C PHE A 734 -13.98 19.68 49.65
N MET A 735 -13.30 20.77 50.00
CA MET A 735 -13.25 21.23 51.39
C MET A 735 -14.63 21.62 51.93
N GLU A 736 -15.50 22.24 51.13
CA GLU A 736 -16.91 22.52 51.49
C GLU A 736 -17.73 21.24 51.71
N LEU A 737 -17.57 20.22 50.86
CA LEU A 737 -18.27 18.92 50.99
C LEU A 737 -17.78 18.10 52.19
N LEU A 738 -16.60 18.40 52.74
CA LEU A 738 -15.91 17.61 53.78
C LEU A 738 -15.89 18.30 55.16
N VAL A 739 -16.60 19.42 55.35
CA VAL A 739 -16.60 20.17 56.63
C VAL A 739 -17.20 19.36 57.79
N THR A 740 -18.20 18.51 57.51
CA THR A 740 -18.87 17.69 58.53
C THR A 740 -19.11 16.26 58.03
N PRO A 741 -18.08 15.40 57.95
CA PRO A 741 -18.29 13.99 57.67
C PRO A 741 -19.06 13.35 58.83
N ASP A 742 -20.01 12.49 58.45
CA ASP A 742 -20.72 11.63 59.39
C ASP A 742 -19.73 10.77 60.19
N ARG A 743 -20.05 10.54 61.48
CA ARG A 743 -19.15 9.84 62.41
C ARG A 743 -19.05 8.35 62.13
N ASP A 744 -20.06 7.75 61.54
CA ASP A 744 -20.16 6.31 61.35
C ASP A 744 -19.63 5.94 59.95
N SER A 745 -19.89 6.75 58.93
CA SER A 745 -19.20 6.68 57.62
C SER A 745 -17.66 6.67 57.73
N LEU A 746 -17.07 7.45 58.65
CA LEU A 746 -15.60 7.50 58.84
C LEU A 746 -14.98 6.13 59.22
N ARG A 747 -15.79 5.19 59.73
CA ARG A 747 -15.35 3.83 60.08
C ARG A 747 -15.08 2.95 58.85
N HIS A 748 -15.33 3.44 57.64
CA HIS A 748 -15.27 2.64 56.42
C HIS A 748 -14.28 3.21 55.39
N PRO A 749 -13.40 2.39 54.79
CA PRO A 749 -12.29 2.86 53.96
C PRO A 749 -12.69 3.61 52.66
N PHE A 750 -13.95 3.52 52.24
CA PHE A 750 -14.43 4.07 50.96
C PHE A 750 -15.33 5.32 51.11
N TRP A 751 -15.57 5.83 52.32
CA TRP A 751 -16.49 6.95 52.58
C TRP A 751 -16.23 8.22 51.77
N PHE A 752 -14.98 8.45 51.34
CA PHE A 752 -14.62 9.59 50.51
C PHE A 752 -15.07 9.46 49.04
N TYR A 753 -15.22 8.22 48.53
CA TYR A 753 -15.47 8.00 47.10
C TYR A 753 -16.81 8.55 46.60
N PRO A 754 -17.94 8.48 47.32
CA PRO A 754 -19.18 9.15 46.90
C PRO A 754 -19.00 10.67 46.70
N HIS A 755 -18.27 11.35 47.60
CA HIS A 755 -17.97 12.78 47.44
C HIS A 755 -17.08 13.07 46.22
N LEU A 756 -16.05 12.23 45.98
CA LEU A 756 -15.22 12.30 44.77
C LEU A 756 -16.04 12.11 43.49
N LEU A 757 -16.90 11.08 43.46
CA LEU A 757 -17.71 10.78 42.30
C LEU A 757 -18.81 11.82 42.06
N SER A 758 -19.27 12.53 43.09
CA SER A 758 -20.17 13.69 42.95
C SER A 758 -19.55 14.79 42.08
N GLU A 759 -18.31 15.21 42.36
CA GLU A 759 -17.62 16.23 41.58
C GLU A 759 -17.17 15.72 40.20
N VAL A 760 -16.74 14.45 40.07
CA VAL A 760 -16.48 13.82 38.76
C VAL A 760 -17.75 13.82 37.90
N ALA A 761 -18.89 13.41 38.46
CA ALA A 761 -20.19 13.38 37.79
C ALA A 761 -20.63 14.79 37.36
N ARG A 762 -20.44 15.81 38.21
CA ARG A 762 -20.77 17.21 37.91
C ARG A 762 -19.96 17.77 36.74
N ILE A 763 -18.66 17.48 36.69
CA ILE A 763 -17.78 17.97 35.60
C ILE A 763 -18.09 17.21 34.30
N GLN A 764 -18.26 15.88 34.38
CA GLN A 764 -18.66 15.05 33.25
C GLN A 764 -20.03 15.45 32.68
N GLU A 765 -21.01 15.75 33.54
CA GLU A 765 -22.31 16.28 33.12
C GLU A 765 -22.15 17.58 32.33
N SER A 766 -21.37 18.53 32.85
CA SER A 766 -21.13 19.82 32.19
C SER A 766 -20.45 19.65 30.82
N ALA A 767 -19.50 18.72 30.70
CA ALA A 767 -18.87 18.37 29.43
C ALA A 767 -19.88 17.81 28.41
N VAL A 768 -20.73 16.86 28.80
CA VAL A 768 -21.77 16.27 27.93
C VAL A 768 -22.78 17.31 27.46
N TRP A 769 -23.20 18.23 28.34
CA TRP A 769 -24.11 19.32 27.97
C TRP A 769 -23.46 20.33 27.03
N ALA A 770 -22.19 20.69 27.23
CA ALA A 770 -21.46 21.59 26.34
C ALA A 770 -21.40 21.03 24.91
N ILE A 771 -21.08 19.74 24.74
CA ILE A 771 -21.12 19.07 23.43
C ILE A 771 -22.55 19.04 22.87
N ARG A 772 -23.54 18.64 23.68
CA ARG A 772 -24.96 18.60 23.26
C ARG A 772 -25.42 19.94 22.70
N ASP A 773 -25.03 21.04 23.31
CA ASP A 773 -25.46 22.38 22.89
C ASP A 773 -24.77 22.85 21.61
N GLN A 774 -23.52 22.44 21.34
CA GLN A 774 -22.90 22.62 20.03
C GLN A 774 -23.61 21.80 18.93
N VAL A 775 -23.85 20.50 19.17
CA VAL A 775 -24.60 19.64 18.23
C VAL A 775 -25.99 20.22 17.95
N ARG A 776 -26.69 20.70 18.99
CA ARG A 776 -28.01 21.34 18.85
C ARG A 776 -27.95 22.71 18.17
N ALA A 777 -26.82 23.41 18.20
CA ALA A 777 -26.63 24.64 17.44
C ALA A 777 -26.52 24.33 15.94
N VAL A 778 -25.79 23.27 15.57
CA VAL A 778 -25.69 22.75 14.19
C VAL A 778 -27.07 22.30 13.67
N GLU A 779 -27.76 21.41 14.39
CA GLU A 779 -29.11 20.90 14.01
C GLU A 779 -30.17 22.00 13.80
N LYS A 780 -29.94 23.20 14.36
CA LYS A 780 -30.84 24.36 14.24
C LYS A 780 -30.47 25.31 13.10
N GLN A 781 -29.35 25.10 12.40
CA GLN A 781 -28.96 25.95 11.29
C GLN A 781 -29.95 25.78 10.14
N ILE A 782 -30.60 26.87 9.75
CA ILE A 782 -31.55 26.87 8.64
C ILE A 782 -30.76 26.81 7.33
N ILE A 783 -30.94 25.74 6.57
CA ILE A 783 -30.30 25.54 5.26
C ILE A 783 -30.60 26.76 4.36
N PRO A 784 -29.58 27.51 3.87
CA PRO A 784 -29.80 28.68 3.04
C PRO A 784 -30.49 28.36 1.71
N LYS A 785 -31.30 29.30 1.19
CA LYS A 785 -31.78 29.23 -0.20
C LYS A 785 -30.65 29.62 -1.17
N GLY A 786 -29.83 28.64 -1.54
CA GLY A 786 -28.69 28.82 -2.44
C GLY A 786 -27.89 27.54 -2.66
N ARG A 787 -26.60 27.66 -3.00
CA ARG A 787 -25.65 26.56 -2.87
C ARG A 787 -25.39 26.32 -1.37
N PRO A 788 -25.44 25.07 -0.87
CA PRO A 788 -25.05 24.78 0.51
C PRO A 788 -23.54 25.00 0.65
N ASP A 789 -23.13 25.69 1.72
CA ASP A 789 -21.73 25.97 2.05
C ASP A 789 -21.50 25.71 3.56
N PRO A 790 -21.43 24.44 3.98
CA PRO A 790 -21.27 24.08 5.39
C PRO A 790 -19.81 24.21 5.85
N ASP A 791 -19.59 24.75 7.06
CA ASP A 791 -18.26 24.82 7.67
C ASP A 791 -17.84 23.43 8.19
N TYR A 792 -17.36 22.58 7.27
CA TYR A 792 -16.88 21.24 7.58
C TYR A 792 -15.83 21.21 8.70
N ARG A 793 -14.98 22.25 8.79
CA ARG A 793 -13.94 22.30 9.83
C ARG A 793 -14.56 22.44 11.22
N HIS A 794 -15.52 23.35 11.38
CA HIS A 794 -16.26 23.51 12.62
C HIS A 794 -17.06 22.23 12.99
N LEU A 795 -17.71 21.59 12.01
CA LEU A 795 -18.45 20.34 12.23
C LEU A 795 -17.53 19.21 12.72
N HIS A 796 -16.39 18.99 12.04
CA HIS A 796 -15.41 17.98 12.44
C HIS A 796 -14.72 18.31 13.78
N ASP A 797 -14.52 19.58 14.12
CA ASP A 797 -14.01 19.96 15.43
C ASP A 797 -14.99 19.61 16.55
N ILE A 798 -16.30 19.88 16.39
CA ILE A 798 -17.32 19.46 17.37
C ILE A 798 -17.34 17.92 17.51
N ALA A 799 -17.30 17.19 16.40
CA ALA A 799 -17.24 15.71 16.42
C ALA A 799 -16.00 15.19 17.16
N ARG A 800 -14.83 15.77 16.88
CA ARG A 800 -13.57 15.50 17.59
C ARG A 800 -13.69 15.77 19.08
N HIS A 801 -14.37 16.84 19.50
CA HIS A 801 -14.61 17.11 20.92
C HIS A 801 -15.60 16.11 21.56
N ALA A 802 -16.65 15.70 20.83
CA ALA A 802 -17.61 14.69 21.30
C ALA A 802 -16.94 13.34 21.58
N ILE A 803 -16.08 12.86 20.66
CA ILE A 803 -15.35 11.59 20.79
C ILE A 803 -14.50 11.56 22.07
N HIS A 804 -13.73 12.61 22.35
CA HIS A 804 -12.91 12.68 23.58
C HIS A 804 -13.77 12.69 24.85
N VAL A 805 -14.94 13.34 24.84
CA VAL A 805 -15.85 13.31 26.01
C VAL A 805 -16.40 11.90 26.21
N SER A 806 -16.86 11.23 25.14
CA SER A 806 -17.27 9.82 25.18
C SER A 806 -16.16 8.91 25.74
N GLU A 807 -14.92 9.07 25.27
CA GLU A 807 -13.75 8.30 25.76
C GLU A 807 -13.52 8.48 27.27
N THR A 808 -13.55 9.72 27.79
CA THR A 808 -13.35 9.95 29.23
C THR A 808 -14.48 9.36 30.07
N LEU A 809 -15.72 9.33 29.56
CA LEU A 809 -16.86 8.70 30.21
C LEU A 809 -16.75 7.17 30.24
N ASP A 810 -16.29 6.56 29.16
CA ASP A 810 -16.03 5.12 29.09
C ASP A 810 -14.96 4.68 30.11
N VAL A 811 -13.90 5.48 30.26
CA VAL A 811 -12.82 5.23 31.23
C VAL A 811 -13.30 5.50 32.67
N ALA A 812 -14.05 6.57 32.91
CA ALA A 812 -14.63 6.86 34.23
C ALA A 812 -15.60 5.75 34.66
N THR A 813 -16.48 5.29 33.76
CA THR A 813 -17.41 4.17 34.01
C THR A 813 -16.67 2.89 34.39
N GLN A 814 -15.61 2.54 33.65
CA GLN A 814 -14.77 1.38 33.97
C GLN A 814 -14.07 1.53 35.32
N THR A 815 -13.55 2.72 35.61
CA THR A 815 -12.87 3.05 36.87
C THR A 815 -13.80 2.86 38.07
N ILE A 816 -15.03 3.35 38.00
CA ILE A 816 -16.06 3.18 39.06
C ILE A 816 -16.48 1.72 39.19
N LYS A 817 -16.64 0.96 38.09
CA LYS A 817 -16.89 -0.49 38.16
C LYS A 817 -15.79 -1.26 38.88
N ARG A 818 -14.53 -0.82 38.78
CA ARG A 818 -13.42 -1.40 39.56
C ARG A 818 -13.45 -0.96 41.03
N MET A 819 -13.92 0.25 41.34
CA MET A 819 -14.17 0.68 42.73
C MET A 819 -15.25 -0.17 43.39
N LEU A 820 -16.42 -0.31 42.74
CA LEU A 820 -17.54 -1.12 43.21
C LEU A 820 -17.14 -2.57 43.51
N ALA A 821 -16.47 -3.23 42.55
CA ALA A 821 -16.02 -4.60 42.71
C ALA A 821 -15.02 -4.79 43.88
N ARG A 822 -14.26 -3.75 44.25
CA ARG A 822 -13.37 -3.78 45.44
C ARG A 822 -14.07 -3.36 46.72
N HIS A 823 -15.16 -2.60 46.63
CA HIS A 823 -16.02 -2.32 47.76
C HIS A 823 -16.80 -3.58 48.17
N ASP A 824 -17.30 -4.37 47.22
CA ASP A 824 -17.92 -5.69 47.45
C ASP A 824 -17.01 -6.65 48.23
N ASP A 825 -15.72 -6.72 47.87
CA ASP A 825 -14.74 -7.54 48.59
C ASP A 825 -14.62 -7.11 50.07
N LEU A 826 -14.70 -5.80 50.34
CA LEU A 826 -14.57 -5.23 51.70
C LEU A 826 -15.85 -5.42 52.52
N ILE A 827 -17.04 -5.24 51.93
CA ILE A 827 -18.34 -5.49 52.57
C ILE A 827 -18.40 -6.90 53.17
N ARG A 828 -17.91 -7.90 52.43
CA ARG A 828 -17.81 -9.29 52.88
C ARG A 828 -16.84 -9.49 54.05
N LEU A 829 -15.77 -8.69 54.12
CA LEU A 829 -14.77 -8.74 55.19
C LEU A 829 -15.24 -8.04 56.48
N PHE A 830 -16.10 -7.02 56.36
CA PHE A 830 -16.67 -6.28 57.49
C PHE A 830 -18.07 -6.77 57.93
N LYS A 831 -18.56 -7.89 57.36
CA LYS A 831 -19.81 -8.60 57.76
C LYS A 831 -21.12 -7.83 57.55
N ASN A 832 -21.27 -7.09 56.43
CA ASN A 832 -22.53 -6.40 56.07
C ASN A 832 -23.07 -5.48 57.18
N GLU A 833 -22.28 -4.49 57.61
CA GLU A 833 -22.80 -3.34 58.36
C GLU A 833 -23.65 -2.46 57.40
N ASP A 834 -24.75 -1.88 57.90
CA ASP A 834 -25.76 -1.20 57.05
C ASP A 834 -25.17 0.06 56.37
N GLU A 835 -24.26 0.75 57.06
CA GLU A 835 -23.55 1.94 56.60
C GLU A 835 -22.60 1.64 55.41
N LEU A 836 -22.06 0.42 55.33
CA LEU A 836 -21.30 -0.04 54.17
C LEU A 836 -22.19 -0.30 52.95
N GLN A 837 -23.46 -0.68 53.15
CA GLN A 837 -24.43 -0.83 52.07
C GLN A 837 -24.91 0.53 51.57
N GLU A 838 -25.00 1.55 52.43
CA GLU A 838 -25.29 2.94 52.06
C GLU A 838 -24.18 3.50 51.14
N ILE A 839 -22.91 3.44 51.57
CA ILE A 839 -21.76 3.84 50.73
C ILE A 839 -21.74 3.06 49.40
N HIS A 840 -22.03 1.76 49.43
CA HIS A 840 -22.08 0.97 48.19
C HIS A 840 -23.20 1.44 47.25
N SER A 841 -24.38 1.74 47.79
CA SER A 841 -25.53 2.23 47.02
C SER A 841 -25.25 3.60 46.38
N GLU A 842 -24.55 4.50 47.06
CA GLU A 842 -24.11 5.78 46.47
C GLU A 842 -23.10 5.58 45.33
N LEU A 843 -22.14 4.66 45.48
CA LEU A 843 -21.20 4.32 44.40
C LEU A 843 -21.92 3.69 43.19
N GLN A 844 -22.95 2.86 43.42
CA GLN A 844 -23.80 2.30 42.36
C GLN A 844 -24.62 3.40 41.67
N PHE A 845 -25.15 4.36 42.42
CA PHE A 845 -25.85 5.51 41.86
C PHE A 845 -24.94 6.31 40.91
N TYR A 846 -23.71 6.63 41.33
CA TYR A 846 -22.77 7.37 40.47
C TYR A 846 -22.30 6.57 39.26
N GLU A 847 -22.14 5.25 39.35
CA GLU A 847 -21.91 4.39 38.17
C GLU A 847 -23.06 4.49 37.18
N SER A 848 -24.30 4.31 37.66
CA SER A 848 -25.52 4.37 36.84
C SER A 848 -25.73 5.75 36.20
N PHE A 849 -25.46 6.82 36.96
CA PHE A 849 -25.54 8.20 36.49
C PHE A 849 -24.50 8.50 35.41
N ILE A 850 -23.23 8.14 35.62
CA ILE A 850 -22.16 8.35 34.63
C ILE A 850 -22.35 7.43 33.40
N SER A 851 -22.81 6.20 33.58
CA SER A 851 -23.27 5.33 32.47
C SER A 851 -24.43 5.95 31.68
N SER A 852 -25.33 6.69 32.33
CA SER A 852 -26.41 7.42 31.65
C SER A 852 -25.90 8.65 30.88
N LEU A 853 -24.93 9.38 31.44
CA LEU A 853 -24.23 10.47 30.73
C LEU A 853 -23.45 9.95 29.52
N ARG A 854 -22.76 8.82 29.65
CA ARG A 854 -22.08 8.10 28.56
C ARG A 854 -23.03 7.81 27.39
N CYS A 855 -24.21 7.24 27.67
CA CYS A 855 -25.23 6.99 26.64
C CYS A 855 -25.67 8.28 25.92
N ARG A 856 -25.73 9.41 26.64
CA ARG A 856 -26.02 10.73 26.04
C ARG A 856 -24.84 11.27 25.21
N SER A 857 -23.60 11.08 25.64
CA SER A 857 -22.41 11.45 24.86
C SER A 857 -22.37 10.71 23.51
N VAL A 858 -22.51 9.38 23.54
CA VAL A 858 -22.59 8.55 22.33
C VAL A 858 -23.77 8.94 21.43
N SER A 859 -24.89 9.39 22.01
CA SER A 859 -26.01 9.93 21.22
C SER A 859 -25.67 11.26 20.55
N ASN A 860 -24.99 12.19 21.24
CA ASN A 860 -24.54 13.45 20.66
C ASN A 860 -23.50 13.23 19.55
N GLU A 861 -22.57 12.30 19.75
CA GLU A 861 -21.55 11.90 18.78
C GLU A 861 -22.19 11.37 17.49
N LYS A 862 -23.13 10.41 17.60
CA LYS A 862 -23.88 9.88 16.45
C LYS A 862 -24.71 10.94 15.73
N ARG A 863 -25.33 11.87 16.47
CA ARG A 863 -26.07 13.02 15.90
C ARG A 863 -25.12 13.94 15.12
N MET A 864 -23.95 14.26 15.68
CA MET A 864 -22.94 15.08 14.99
C MET A 864 -22.45 14.44 13.69
N LEU A 865 -22.19 13.14 13.69
CA LEU A 865 -21.81 12.39 12.48
C LEU A 865 -22.93 12.38 11.43
N ASN A 866 -24.19 12.25 11.86
CA ASN A 866 -25.35 12.34 10.96
C ASN A 866 -25.46 13.72 10.31
N GLU A 867 -25.25 14.82 11.05
CA GLU A 867 -25.26 16.17 10.49
C GLU A 867 -24.09 16.41 9.51
N ILE A 868 -22.90 15.86 9.77
CA ILE A 868 -21.78 15.88 8.81
C ILE A 868 -22.17 15.15 7.51
N GLN A 869 -22.75 13.94 7.62
CA GLN A 869 -23.18 13.17 6.45
C GLN A 869 -24.31 13.86 5.68
N LEU A 870 -25.25 14.50 6.38
CA LEU A 870 -26.30 15.32 5.77
C LEU A 870 -25.72 16.50 5.00
N ALA A 871 -24.71 17.18 5.56
CA ALA A 871 -24.03 18.30 4.90
C ALA A 871 -23.38 17.87 3.57
N PHE A 872 -22.60 16.78 3.57
CA PHE A 872 -21.99 16.20 2.37
C PHE A 872 -23.05 15.81 1.33
N ASN A 873 -24.08 15.06 1.73
CA ASN A 873 -25.16 14.62 0.84
C ASN A 873 -25.92 15.81 0.22
N THR A 874 -26.12 16.89 0.98
CA THR A 874 -26.84 18.08 0.50
C THR A 874 -26.01 18.85 -0.55
N VAL A 875 -24.69 18.97 -0.35
CA VAL A 875 -23.78 19.55 -1.37
C VAL A 875 -23.74 18.68 -2.61
N ALA A 876 -23.56 17.36 -2.47
CA ALA A 876 -23.54 16.42 -3.59
C ALA A 876 -24.86 16.45 -4.40
N GLN A 877 -26.02 16.51 -3.73
CA GLN A 877 -27.32 16.64 -4.38
C GLN A 877 -27.47 17.97 -5.14
N HIS A 878 -26.95 19.07 -4.59
CA HIS A 878 -26.99 20.39 -5.24
C HIS A 878 -26.09 20.44 -6.49
N ASP A 879 -24.87 19.92 -6.38
CA ASP A 879 -23.90 19.93 -7.47
C ASP A 879 -24.33 18.93 -8.57
N ALA A 880 -24.89 17.76 -8.22
CA ALA A 880 -25.54 16.85 -9.18
C ALA A 880 -26.74 17.51 -9.90
N GLY A 881 -27.61 18.21 -9.16
CA GLY A 881 -28.72 18.97 -9.76
C GLY A 881 -28.27 20.12 -10.65
N THR A 882 -27.09 20.69 -10.39
CA THR A 882 -26.44 21.70 -11.24
C THR A 882 -25.86 21.06 -12.50
N SER A 883 -25.18 19.93 -12.38
CA SER A 883 -24.67 19.14 -13.51
C SER A 883 -25.79 18.69 -14.46
N VAL A 884 -26.95 18.28 -13.94
CA VAL A 884 -28.14 17.97 -14.77
C VAL A 884 -28.63 19.21 -15.54
N LYS A 885 -28.67 20.39 -14.91
CA LYS A 885 -29.04 21.65 -15.59
C LYS A 885 -28.04 22.04 -16.67
N ILE A 886 -26.74 21.84 -16.42
CA ILE A 886 -25.68 22.05 -17.42
C ILE A 886 -25.88 21.08 -18.58
N GLY A 887 -26.09 19.79 -18.33
CA GLY A 887 -26.36 18.79 -19.38
C GLY A 887 -27.59 19.11 -20.23
N LEU A 888 -28.67 19.61 -19.62
CA LEU A 888 -29.86 20.10 -20.33
C LEU A 888 -29.55 21.35 -21.18
N ALA A 889 -28.75 22.28 -20.68
CA ALA A 889 -28.29 23.44 -21.46
C ALA A 889 -27.44 23.01 -22.66
N THR A 890 -26.45 22.12 -22.47
CA THR A 890 -25.62 21.54 -23.54
C THR A 890 -26.44 20.74 -24.56
N GLN A 891 -27.52 20.08 -24.14
CA GLN A 891 -28.46 19.44 -25.06
C GLN A 891 -29.20 20.48 -25.93
N SER A 892 -29.52 21.65 -25.40
CA SER A 892 -30.10 22.75 -26.17
C SER A 892 -29.09 23.38 -27.15
N ASP A 893 -27.82 23.56 -26.75
CA ASP A 893 -26.73 24.01 -27.64
C ASP A 893 -26.49 23.01 -28.80
N SER A 894 -26.68 21.71 -28.52
CA SER A 894 -26.63 20.64 -29.53
C SER A 894 -27.77 20.70 -30.55
N VAL A 895 -28.83 21.48 -30.31
CA VAL A 895 -29.85 21.82 -31.33
C VAL A 895 -29.38 23.00 -32.17
N THR A 896 -28.80 24.05 -31.54
CA THR A 896 -28.22 25.21 -32.24
C THR A 896 -27.13 24.80 -33.24
N MET A 897 -26.23 23.88 -32.85
CA MET A 897 -25.19 23.33 -33.74
C MET A 897 -25.75 22.60 -34.96
N LYS A 898 -26.90 21.91 -34.83
CA LYS A 898 -27.56 21.24 -35.97
C LYS A 898 -28.12 22.25 -36.98
N SER A 899 -28.60 23.40 -36.51
CA SER A 899 -29.07 24.49 -37.38
C SER A 899 -27.90 25.12 -38.16
N ILE A 900 -26.76 25.37 -37.50
CA ILE A 900 -25.56 25.89 -38.17
C ILE A 900 -25.05 24.91 -39.23
N ALA A 901 -24.93 23.62 -38.90
CA ALA A 901 -24.50 22.59 -39.85
C ALA A 901 -25.41 22.46 -41.08
N PHE A 902 -26.73 22.60 -40.91
CA PHE A 902 -27.68 22.59 -42.03
C PHE A 902 -27.53 23.82 -42.94
N VAL A 903 -27.27 25.01 -42.36
CA VAL A 903 -26.96 26.22 -43.12
C VAL A 903 -25.68 26.01 -43.93
N THR A 904 -24.59 25.54 -43.32
CA THR A 904 -23.33 25.27 -44.03
C THR A 904 -23.50 24.26 -45.16
N LEU A 905 -24.23 23.16 -44.95
CA LEU A 905 -24.51 22.15 -45.98
C LEU A 905 -25.27 22.71 -47.19
N THR A 906 -26.10 23.74 -46.98
CA THR A 906 -26.88 24.39 -48.05
C THR A 906 -26.02 25.32 -48.90
N PHE A 907 -25.03 26.00 -48.31
CA PHE A 907 -24.19 26.99 -49.02
C PHE A 907 -22.88 26.41 -49.59
N LEU A 908 -22.35 25.31 -49.05
CA LEU A 908 -21.08 24.73 -49.50
C LEU A 908 -21.08 24.26 -50.98
N PRO A 909 -22.11 23.54 -51.48
CA PRO A 909 -22.08 23.02 -52.85
C PRO A 909 -22.09 24.12 -53.93
N PRO A 910 -22.91 25.19 -53.84
CA PRO A 910 -22.83 26.32 -54.77
C PRO A 910 -21.44 26.99 -54.78
N THR A 911 -20.80 27.18 -53.62
CA THR A 911 -19.44 27.76 -53.55
C THR A 911 -18.39 26.85 -54.20
N PHE A 912 -18.52 25.53 -54.06
CA PHE A 912 -17.65 24.56 -54.72
C PHE A 912 -17.82 24.56 -56.24
N VAL A 913 -19.07 24.63 -56.73
CA VAL A 913 -19.40 24.74 -58.15
C VAL A 913 -18.82 26.03 -58.75
N SER A 914 -18.94 27.18 -58.06
CA SER A 914 -18.34 28.43 -58.55
C SER A 914 -16.82 28.37 -58.66
N ALA A 915 -16.14 27.67 -57.75
CA ALA A 915 -14.69 27.51 -57.78
C ALA A 915 -14.24 26.62 -58.95
N ILE A 916 -14.88 25.46 -59.16
CA ILE A 916 -14.53 24.52 -60.25
C ILE A 916 -14.67 25.18 -61.62
N PHE A 917 -15.79 25.86 -61.88
CA PHE A 917 -16.03 26.40 -63.21
C PHE A 917 -15.18 27.64 -63.51
N SER A 918 -14.70 28.37 -62.49
CA SER A 918 -13.81 29.54 -62.63
C SER A 918 -14.25 30.54 -63.72
N MET A 919 -15.56 30.63 -63.95
CA MET A 919 -16.14 31.50 -64.98
C MET A 919 -16.37 32.90 -64.39
N PRO A 920 -15.96 33.98 -65.09
CA PRO A 920 -16.38 35.32 -64.73
C PRO A 920 -17.91 35.38 -64.77
N PHE A 921 -18.55 35.67 -63.63
CA PHE A 921 -20.01 35.87 -63.58
C PHE A 921 -20.48 37.05 -64.44
N PHE A 922 -19.56 37.98 -64.72
CA PHE A 922 -19.77 39.16 -65.54
C PHE A 922 -18.79 39.14 -66.72
N ASP A 923 -19.30 39.33 -67.93
CA ASP A 923 -18.45 39.54 -69.12
C ASP A 923 -18.15 41.04 -69.28
N PHE A 924 -16.96 41.35 -69.80
CA PHE A 924 -16.43 42.71 -69.92
C PHE A 924 -16.03 43.03 -71.37
N SER A 925 -16.85 42.57 -72.32
CA SER A 925 -16.67 42.76 -73.75
C SER A 925 -17.34 44.06 -74.26
N SER A 926 -16.52 45.08 -74.49
CA SER A 926 -16.83 46.33 -75.24
C SER A 926 -18.11 47.11 -74.88
N GLY A 927 -17.97 48.08 -73.97
CA GLY A 927 -18.63 49.39 -74.13
C GLY A 927 -20.04 49.60 -73.56
N SER A 928 -20.77 48.56 -73.13
CA SER A 928 -22.15 48.74 -72.62
C SER A 928 -22.46 48.00 -71.32
N GLY A 929 -21.81 48.40 -70.23
CA GLY A 929 -22.23 48.09 -68.86
C GLY A 929 -22.02 46.65 -68.38
N TRP A 930 -22.58 46.34 -67.20
CA TRP A 930 -22.46 45.03 -66.56
C TRP A 930 -23.35 44.00 -67.26
N ALA A 931 -22.76 43.14 -68.10
CA ALA A 931 -23.44 41.99 -68.68
C ALA A 931 -23.18 40.73 -67.82
N ILE A 932 -24.23 40.05 -67.38
CA ILE A 932 -24.12 38.71 -66.80
C ILE A 932 -23.70 37.76 -67.92
N SER A 933 -22.71 36.90 -67.67
CA SER A 933 -22.24 35.95 -68.68
C SER A 933 -23.37 35.03 -69.16
N ASP A 934 -23.48 34.82 -70.49
CA ASP A 934 -24.43 33.89 -71.12
C ASP A 934 -24.32 32.44 -70.60
N LYS A 935 -23.23 32.12 -69.88
CA LYS A 935 -22.98 30.82 -69.24
C LYS A 935 -23.47 30.74 -67.80
N PHE A 936 -24.02 31.81 -67.21
CA PHE A 936 -24.45 31.85 -65.81
C PHE A 936 -25.54 30.83 -65.47
N TRP A 937 -26.36 30.42 -66.44
CA TRP A 937 -27.34 29.35 -66.23
C TRP A 937 -26.71 28.01 -65.82
N LEU A 938 -25.45 27.74 -66.23
CA LEU A 938 -24.72 26.52 -65.84
C LEU A 938 -24.47 26.48 -64.32
N TYR A 939 -24.23 27.62 -63.67
CA TYR A 939 -24.08 27.68 -62.21
C TYR A 939 -25.34 27.16 -61.52
N TRP A 940 -26.53 27.65 -61.89
CA TRP A 940 -27.79 27.18 -61.32
C TRP A 940 -28.13 25.73 -61.73
N ALA A 941 -27.82 25.34 -62.97
CA ALA A 941 -28.06 23.99 -63.48
C ALA A 941 -27.24 22.91 -62.75
N PHE A 942 -26.07 23.23 -62.20
CA PHE A 942 -25.29 22.29 -61.39
C PHE A 942 -25.46 22.51 -59.87
N ALA A 943 -25.50 23.76 -59.40
CA ALA A 943 -25.59 24.06 -57.97
C ALA A 943 -26.91 23.59 -57.35
N VAL A 944 -28.06 23.77 -58.02
CA VAL A 944 -29.37 23.38 -57.44
C VAL A 944 -29.50 21.87 -57.32
N PRO A 945 -29.24 21.05 -58.37
CA PRO A 945 -29.31 19.59 -58.23
C PRO A 945 -28.30 19.04 -57.23
N ILE A 946 -27.06 19.51 -57.22
CA ILE A 946 -26.05 19.03 -56.26
C ILE A 946 -26.47 19.37 -54.82
N THR A 947 -26.94 20.59 -54.55
CA THR A 947 -27.39 21.00 -53.21
C THR A 947 -28.56 20.13 -52.72
N LEU A 948 -29.55 19.88 -53.58
CA LEU A 948 -30.65 18.95 -53.29
C LEU A 948 -30.14 17.53 -53.02
N LEU A 949 -29.18 17.04 -53.80
CA LEU A 949 -28.59 15.72 -53.63
C LEU A 949 -27.83 15.60 -52.30
N THR A 950 -27.06 16.61 -51.90
CA THR A 950 -26.41 16.65 -50.57
C THR A 950 -27.40 16.70 -49.41
N VAL A 951 -28.50 17.46 -49.53
CA VAL A 951 -29.54 17.53 -48.49
C VAL A 951 -30.31 16.21 -48.38
N VAL A 952 -30.62 15.56 -49.50
CA VAL A 952 -31.27 14.24 -49.53
C VAL A 952 -30.32 13.16 -48.99
N ALA A 953 -29.05 13.14 -49.40
CA ALA A 953 -28.05 12.21 -48.89
C ALA A 953 -27.85 12.39 -47.37
N TRP A 954 -27.75 13.63 -46.87
CA TRP A 954 -27.71 13.91 -45.43
C TRP A 954 -28.98 13.45 -44.71
N HIS A 955 -30.17 13.64 -45.30
CA HIS A 955 -31.42 13.16 -44.71
C HIS A 955 -31.47 11.63 -44.58
N PHE A 956 -31.00 10.91 -45.61
CA PHE A 956 -30.92 9.44 -45.60
C PHE A 956 -29.86 8.92 -44.62
N LEU A 957 -28.63 9.47 -44.68
CA LEU A 957 -27.55 9.11 -43.75
C LEU A 957 -27.94 9.39 -42.30
N ARG A 958 -28.62 10.52 -42.04
CA ARG A 958 -29.15 10.86 -40.71
C ARG A 958 -30.28 9.91 -40.27
N ARG A 959 -31.12 9.41 -41.17
CA ARG A 959 -32.14 8.40 -40.83
C ARG A 959 -31.51 7.05 -40.46
N HIS A 960 -30.44 6.64 -41.13
CA HIS A 960 -29.73 5.40 -40.78
C HIS A 960 -28.87 5.54 -39.51
N SER A 961 -28.22 6.68 -39.27
CA SER A 961 -27.41 6.88 -38.06
C SER A 961 -28.23 7.02 -36.76
N VAL A 962 -29.56 7.14 -36.85
CA VAL A 962 -30.47 7.26 -35.68
C VAL A 962 -31.05 5.91 -35.23
N GLN A 963 -30.72 4.80 -35.91
CA GLN A 963 -31.16 3.45 -35.48
C GLN A 963 -30.28 2.80 -34.40
N ALA A 964 -29.20 3.45 -33.95
CA ALA A 964 -28.42 3.03 -32.78
C ALA A 964 -28.75 3.91 -31.56
N SER A 965 -29.90 3.67 -30.92
CA SER A 965 -30.21 4.19 -29.58
C SER A 965 -31.16 3.23 -28.86
N PRO A 966 -30.84 2.78 -27.63
CA PRO A 966 -31.68 1.88 -26.87
C PRO A 966 -32.96 2.61 -26.43
N LYS A 967 -34.13 2.06 -26.78
CA LYS A 967 -35.42 2.63 -26.39
C LYS A 967 -36.46 1.64 -25.86
N ASP A 968 -36.07 0.39 -25.67
CA ASP A 968 -36.92 -0.68 -25.16
C ASP A 968 -36.49 -1.14 -23.75
N GLU A 969 -36.17 -0.21 -22.85
CA GLU A 969 -36.03 -0.54 -21.42
C GLU A 969 -36.33 0.65 -20.49
N LEU A 970 -37.60 1.07 -20.44
CA LEU A 970 -38.14 1.90 -19.34
C LEU A 970 -39.67 1.81 -19.26
N LYS A 971 -40.15 0.63 -18.88
CA LYS A 971 -41.50 0.39 -18.35
C LYS A 971 -41.45 -0.48 -17.11
N TRP A 972 -40.96 0.08 -16.01
CA TRP A 972 -41.32 -0.41 -14.68
C TRP A 972 -42.44 0.43 -14.10
N SER A 973 -43.48 -0.27 -13.65
CA SER A 973 -44.74 0.29 -13.19
C SER A 973 -44.60 1.07 -11.89
N THR A 974 -45.25 2.22 -11.82
CA THR A 974 -45.63 2.85 -10.54
C THR A 974 -46.62 1.95 -9.80
N GLY A 975 -46.09 1.03 -8.98
CA GLY A 975 -46.84 0.23 -8.02
C GLY A 975 -46.83 0.90 -6.65
N SER A 976 -48.01 1.22 -6.14
CA SER A 976 -48.21 1.94 -4.88
C SER A 976 -48.11 1.04 -3.64
N LEU A 977 -47.21 1.40 -2.72
CA LEU A 977 -47.19 1.09 -1.28
C LEU A 977 -46.64 2.38 -0.63
N VAL A 978 -47.32 3.11 0.26
CA VAL A 978 -47.91 2.76 1.58
C VAL A 978 -46.86 2.15 2.50
#